data_AF-A0A7D9DNA1-F1
#
_entry.id   AF-A0A7D9DNA1-F1
#
_cell.length_a   1.000
_cell.length_b   1.000
_cell.length_c   1.000
_cell.angle_alpha   90.00
_cell.angle_beta   90.00
_cell.angle_gamma   90.00
#
_symmetry.space_group_name_H-M   'P 1'
#
loop_
_entity.id
_entity.type
_entity.pdbx_description
1 polymer ?
#
loop_
_entity_poly.entity_id
_entity_poly.type
_entity_poly.pdbx_seq_one_letter_code
_entity_poly.pdbx_strand_id
1 'polypeptide(L)'
;PKYRPSNLTGHNSSSTELYLTWNPVPEENTYKTLHGYVVYVIETDTSRVVKNITTNTSTLEVHIDDLRKFRTYTLYIRAYSIDVGVQSVTLNLTTSEDAPDAPPDNFQVFNSSSRSLRIEFNPVPPDLINGILRGYRLFYWKTREGNHTRKNFTISKEPDSVTYRRRKRSVGQYHEGYPLFADIYNLQEYTNYTVQIQAITVLDGVLAPPFTTLTGEDLPSMAPPNVTARNTSSTSILLEWDLLPEDDRNGILLGYMVYYTDRSGVEQTFVHDSTSLYLDLQGLEKFTEYSFEITVFNSIGESNRSEIVFCKTDQDRPDLPPQDIVGTPTSPSTMGIVWKPVPFPFGRGIILGYRFIFSTMSGEILETKTLAPQEDFTSVGRLEIFTNYTLNMTAFTIKGDGPWASKVVLSLQIAPTIPPSNLSAANFYSLNSLPVQWIKVPPELTKGYILGYRLYLKLITVGLEEVPDARVTEIILKGQPSSYVFEGLDFFSKYQIYLIAYTVGGDSPRSNIIYAETCRCGPTLSTQWSNLAPYTNITNPEYYNKKILKDDWGIFPYIVNDAVVFCCQTCRSHNYSSVLFTQNYHGQPSEVFGNEALVNSIDGLTDLTFPIYGYVGMSWYHQIYKYTPLIESPGSAFLVRKEKSNLSGLLMLNILGNWPLAVMIVCMAFAAGAIMWWLEKSGNSEEFSPSVIKGILNGFWWAYVTMTTVGYGDRSPRTTLGRLFAITWTLAGLIVTGIMVGNLTSSLTVSVSQTEKILYGAKVGALDLSPEFRLGIRLNAKMNTVRAYQTLDELHEALLNGEVDGILLDAYIVGSRKDLFKNPNVLVNKIKDYRSAYGIVWAGKSSRMKVCLDWYMKSRKGKMFRHIAGNLEMVKKIDKIDIQAEMANIFDPTTKIYRQTLFLSLVGMATVVGLGLIYELIRRRRLATKVKPQGENEMKNQCVKTIDQCVVQTTADIVRRAQAMKTRHLQQLRKFRQRSWFKKSKVCPSTVTSEVSEDIT
;
A
#
# COMPACT_ATOMS: atom_id res chain seq x y z
N PRO A 1 -169.96 7.26 73.97
CA PRO A 1 -170.52 7.00 72.62
C PRO A 1 -170.29 5.53 72.20
N LYS A 2 -171.35 4.77 71.85
CA LYS A 2 -171.22 3.35 71.44
C LYS A 2 -170.60 3.16 70.05
N TYR A 3 -170.63 4.19 69.21
CA TYR A 3 -170.08 4.15 67.84
C TYR A 3 -168.68 4.77 67.77
N ARG A 4 -167.80 4.17 66.96
CA ARG A 4 -166.41 4.59 66.74
C ARG A 4 -166.30 5.69 65.66
N PRO A 5 -165.30 6.59 65.74
CA PRO A 5 -164.94 7.46 64.61
C PRO A 5 -164.59 6.61 63.39
N SER A 6 -165.01 7.04 62.21
CA SER A 6 -164.79 6.31 60.95
C SER A 6 -163.81 7.06 60.05
N ASN A 7 -163.15 6.32 59.16
CA ASN A 7 -162.23 6.84 58.14
C ASN A 7 -161.01 7.62 58.68
N LEU A 8 -160.26 7.02 59.61
CA LEU A 8 -158.97 7.56 60.05
C LEU A 8 -157.93 7.41 58.93
N THR A 9 -157.41 8.52 58.42
CA THR A 9 -156.34 8.54 57.42
C THR A 9 -155.26 9.55 57.80
N GLY A 10 -154.05 9.38 57.28
CA GLY A 10 -152.92 10.28 57.55
C GLY A 10 -151.74 10.04 56.62
N HIS A 11 -150.81 10.98 56.59
CA HIS A 11 -149.57 10.94 55.80
C HIS A 11 -148.43 11.64 56.54
N ASN A 12 -147.19 11.38 56.11
CA ASN A 12 -146.01 12.07 56.60
C ASN A 12 -145.83 13.43 55.91
N SER A 13 -145.57 14.46 56.70
CA SER A 13 -145.34 15.84 56.22
C SER A 13 -143.84 16.13 56.08
N SER A 14 -143.01 15.64 57.02
CA SER A 14 -141.56 15.85 57.03
C SER A 14 -140.82 14.66 57.68
N SER A 15 -139.51 14.78 57.87
CA SER A 15 -138.74 13.81 58.66
C SER A 15 -139.12 13.83 60.16
N THR A 16 -139.89 14.80 60.63
CA THR A 16 -140.27 14.92 62.06
C THR A 16 -141.76 15.17 62.29
N GLU A 17 -142.61 15.09 61.26
CA GLU A 17 -144.03 15.46 61.35
C GLU A 17 -144.97 14.50 60.61
N LEU A 18 -146.15 14.25 61.20
CA LEU A 18 -147.25 13.43 60.65
C LEU A 18 -148.58 14.19 60.72
N TYR A 19 -149.44 14.01 59.73
CA TYR A 19 -150.75 14.67 59.64
C TYR A 19 -151.89 13.64 59.61
N LEU A 20 -152.98 13.88 60.35
CA LEU A 20 -154.11 12.94 60.55
C LEU A 20 -155.48 13.62 60.34
N THR A 21 -156.44 12.89 59.77
CA THR A 21 -157.84 13.33 59.57
C THR A 21 -158.85 12.18 59.78
N TRP A 22 -160.08 12.48 60.20
CA TRP A 22 -161.16 11.50 60.43
C TRP A 22 -162.58 12.08 60.26
N ASN A 23 -163.61 11.23 60.14
CA ASN A 23 -165.01 11.67 59.98
C ASN A 23 -165.78 11.80 61.32
N PRO A 24 -166.79 12.69 61.41
CA PRO A 24 -167.57 12.91 62.63
C PRO A 24 -168.55 11.76 62.92
N VAL A 25 -168.94 11.59 64.18
CA VAL A 25 -169.97 10.63 64.62
C VAL A 25 -171.38 11.25 64.46
N PRO A 26 -172.33 10.63 63.71
CA PRO A 26 -173.66 11.23 63.40
C PRO A 26 -174.57 11.51 64.61
N GLU A 27 -175.27 12.65 64.63
CA GLU A 27 -176.08 13.14 65.78
C GLU A 27 -177.36 12.33 66.09
N GLU A 28 -178.00 11.72 65.09
CA GLU A 28 -179.19 10.87 65.29
C GLU A 28 -178.93 9.65 66.19
N ASN A 29 -177.66 9.30 66.40
CA ASN A 29 -177.23 8.12 67.15
C ASN A 29 -176.60 8.45 68.51
N THR A 30 -176.75 9.68 68.98
CA THR A 30 -176.23 10.13 70.27
C THR A 30 -177.36 10.47 71.24
N TYR A 31 -177.64 9.56 72.18
CA TYR A 31 -178.58 9.78 73.28
C TYR A 31 -178.17 10.95 74.23
N LYS A 32 -176.95 11.51 74.06
CA LYS A 32 -176.35 12.63 74.83
C LYS A 32 -175.35 13.41 73.95
N THR A 33 -175.14 14.70 74.22
CA THR A 33 -174.20 15.58 73.50
C THR A 33 -172.74 15.10 73.58
N LEU A 34 -172.04 15.08 72.43
CA LEU A 34 -170.62 14.69 72.29
C LEU A 34 -169.69 15.86 72.70
N HIS A 35 -168.51 15.58 73.28
CA HIS A 35 -167.54 16.62 73.68
C HIS A 35 -166.32 16.72 72.74
N GLY A 36 -165.86 15.63 72.14
CA GLY A 36 -164.69 15.68 71.25
C GLY A 36 -164.04 14.34 70.91
N TYR A 37 -162.80 14.36 70.42
CA TYR A 37 -161.98 13.19 70.09
C TYR A 37 -160.61 13.23 70.78
N VAL A 38 -159.99 12.07 70.99
CA VAL A 38 -158.62 11.94 71.50
C VAL A 38 -157.80 11.06 70.56
N VAL A 39 -156.68 11.59 70.06
CA VAL A 39 -155.70 10.92 69.19
C VAL A 39 -154.54 10.41 70.05
N TYR A 40 -154.20 9.14 69.90
CA TYR A 40 -153.06 8.50 70.57
C TYR A 40 -151.94 8.26 69.57
N VAL A 41 -150.73 8.70 69.90
CA VAL A 41 -149.51 8.57 69.09
C VAL A 41 -148.51 7.69 69.83
N ILE A 42 -148.13 6.56 69.24
CA ILE A 42 -147.24 5.57 69.87
C ILE A 42 -146.11 5.23 68.88
N GLU A 43 -144.85 5.23 69.32
CA GLU A 43 -143.73 4.77 68.49
C GLU A 43 -143.81 3.24 68.37
N THR A 44 -143.86 2.71 67.13
CA THR A 44 -144.20 1.30 66.89
C THR A 44 -143.16 0.34 67.45
N ASP A 45 -141.88 0.64 67.27
CA ASP A 45 -140.79 -0.26 67.65
C ASP A 45 -140.62 -0.35 69.17
N THR A 46 -140.83 0.76 69.88
CA THR A 46 -140.64 0.85 71.33
C THR A 46 -141.95 0.68 72.10
N SER A 47 -143.10 0.66 71.41
CA SER A 47 -144.45 0.73 71.99
C SER A 47 -144.65 1.91 72.96
N ARG A 48 -143.79 2.93 72.86
CA ARG A 48 -143.78 4.09 73.76
C ARG A 48 -144.87 5.06 73.33
N VAL A 49 -145.78 5.38 74.25
CA VAL A 49 -146.76 6.46 74.01
C VAL A 49 -146.00 7.78 73.94
N VAL A 50 -146.06 8.42 72.78
CA VAL A 50 -145.35 9.68 72.48
C VAL A 50 -146.22 10.86 72.92
N LYS A 51 -147.49 10.90 72.49
CA LYS A 51 -148.40 12.04 72.71
C LYS A 51 -149.87 11.60 72.65
N ASN A 52 -150.73 12.18 73.50
CA ASN A 52 -152.19 12.07 73.41
C ASN A 52 -152.79 13.45 73.17
N ILE A 53 -153.51 13.65 72.07
CA ILE A 53 -154.01 14.95 71.61
C ILE A 53 -155.53 14.96 71.70
N THR A 54 -156.12 15.89 72.46
CA THR A 54 -157.58 16.03 72.60
C THR A 54 -158.11 17.13 71.68
N THR A 55 -159.25 16.91 71.04
CA THR A 55 -159.88 17.83 70.08
C THR A 55 -161.36 18.00 70.36
N ASN A 56 -161.94 19.13 69.96
CA ASN A 56 -163.37 19.43 70.11
C ASN A 56 -164.20 18.69 69.05
N THR A 57 -165.53 18.72 69.17
CA THR A 57 -166.44 18.06 68.21
C THR A 57 -166.35 18.60 66.78
N SER A 58 -165.98 19.88 66.61
CA SER A 58 -165.84 20.52 65.30
C SER A 58 -164.49 20.27 64.62
N THR A 59 -163.49 19.73 65.34
CA THR A 59 -162.15 19.51 64.80
C THR A 59 -161.92 18.04 64.47
N LEU A 60 -161.75 17.78 63.17
CA LEU A 60 -161.67 16.47 62.54
C LEU A 60 -160.29 16.17 61.93
N GLU A 61 -159.31 17.02 62.21
CA GLU A 61 -157.93 16.94 61.73
C GLU A 61 -156.93 17.35 62.82
N VAL A 62 -155.73 16.75 62.83
CA VAL A 62 -154.62 17.01 63.77
C VAL A 62 -153.27 16.90 63.07
N HIS A 63 -152.40 17.87 63.34
CA HIS A 63 -150.97 17.80 63.01
C HIS A 63 -150.17 17.29 64.21
N ILE A 64 -149.18 16.43 63.96
CA ILE A 64 -148.29 15.83 64.96
C ILE A 64 -146.84 16.17 64.62
N ASP A 65 -146.27 16.98 65.47
CA ASP A 65 -144.93 17.53 65.39
C ASP A 65 -144.02 17.01 66.53
N ASP A 66 -142.71 17.23 66.41
CA ASP A 66 -141.62 16.70 67.27
C ASP A 66 -141.43 15.17 67.26
N LEU A 67 -141.50 14.56 66.08
CA LEU A 67 -141.20 13.13 65.89
C LEU A 67 -139.74 12.91 65.49
N ARG A 68 -139.22 11.70 65.76
CA ARG A 68 -137.86 11.33 65.36
C ARG A 68 -137.77 11.07 63.86
N LYS A 69 -136.61 11.41 63.29
CA LYS A 69 -136.27 11.21 61.88
C LYS A 69 -136.31 9.75 61.50
N PHE A 70 -137.01 9.45 60.41
CA PHE A 70 -137.17 8.11 59.84
C PHE A 70 -137.57 7.02 60.85
N ARG A 71 -138.62 7.28 61.64
CA ARG A 71 -139.20 6.32 62.60
C ARG A 71 -140.68 6.05 62.33
N THR A 72 -141.15 4.85 62.67
CA THR A 72 -142.54 4.39 62.48
C THR A 72 -143.39 4.66 63.71
N TYR A 73 -144.58 5.23 63.53
CA TYR A 73 -145.54 5.53 64.59
C TYR A 73 -146.91 4.89 64.33
N THR A 74 -147.53 4.32 65.36
CA THR A 74 -148.88 3.75 65.42
C THR A 74 -149.87 4.74 66.03
N LEU A 75 -150.97 5.03 65.32
CA LEU A 75 -151.90 6.13 65.58
C LEU A 75 -153.34 5.62 65.68
N TYR A 76 -154.15 6.06 66.67
CA TYR A 76 -155.59 5.76 66.72
C TYR A 76 -156.40 6.82 67.47
N ILE A 77 -157.73 6.86 67.24
CA ILE A 77 -158.63 7.91 67.75
C ILE A 77 -159.81 7.33 68.53
N ARG A 78 -160.26 8.04 69.58
CA ARG A 78 -161.46 7.72 70.39
C ARG A 78 -162.35 8.95 70.55
N ALA A 79 -163.67 8.83 70.33
CA ALA A 79 -164.63 9.91 70.61
C ALA A 79 -165.05 9.92 72.10
N TYR A 80 -165.14 11.08 72.75
CA TYR A 80 -165.49 11.16 74.17
C TYR A 80 -166.68 12.09 74.46
N SER A 81 -167.39 11.74 75.52
CA SER A 81 -168.47 12.53 76.12
C SER A 81 -168.13 12.71 77.61
N ILE A 82 -168.93 12.20 78.55
CA ILE A 82 -168.50 12.01 79.96
C ILE A 82 -167.49 10.86 80.07
N ASP A 83 -167.66 9.83 79.24
CA ASP A 83 -166.75 8.70 79.14
C ASP A 83 -166.26 8.52 77.69
N VAL A 84 -165.11 7.87 77.54
CA VAL A 84 -164.42 7.64 76.27
C VAL A 84 -165.07 6.46 75.54
N GLY A 85 -165.38 6.67 74.26
CA GLY A 85 -165.96 5.68 73.38
C GLY A 85 -164.97 4.66 72.82
N VAL A 86 -165.46 3.82 71.91
CA VAL A 86 -164.71 2.73 71.28
C VAL A 86 -163.60 3.26 70.36
N GLN A 87 -162.47 2.55 70.34
CA GLN A 87 -161.29 2.84 69.52
C GLN A 87 -161.55 2.72 68.00
N SER A 88 -160.95 3.63 67.23
CA SER A 88 -160.81 3.50 65.78
C SER A 88 -159.83 2.40 65.38
N VAL A 89 -159.77 2.08 64.08
CA VAL A 89 -158.68 1.28 63.51
C VAL A 89 -157.35 2.03 63.70
N THR A 90 -156.27 1.31 63.96
CA THR A 90 -154.90 1.85 64.08
C THR A 90 -154.27 2.11 62.72
N LEU A 91 -153.53 3.20 62.57
CA LEU A 91 -152.79 3.59 61.36
C LEU A 91 -151.29 3.67 61.69
N ASN A 92 -150.44 3.01 60.90
CA ASN A 92 -148.98 3.09 61.05
C ASN A 92 -148.39 4.01 59.96
N LEU A 93 -147.56 4.99 60.34
CA LEU A 93 -146.89 5.92 59.42
C LEU A 93 -145.42 6.12 59.80
N THR A 94 -144.53 6.15 58.80
CA THR A 94 -143.09 6.48 58.94
C THR A 94 -142.81 7.91 58.55
N THR A 95 -142.00 8.63 59.33
CA THR A 95 -141.47 9.94 58.93
C THR A 95 -140.44 9.82 57.78
N SER A 96 -140.23 10.90 57.02
CA SER A 96 -139.34 10.90 55.83
C SER A 96 -137.83 10.78 56.17
N GLU A 97 -137.02 10.34 55.19
CA GLU A 97 -135.54 10.29 55.30
C GLU A 97 -134.89 11.69 55.35
N ASP A 98 -133.70 11.78 55.96
CA ASP A 98 -132.87 12.98 56.08
C ASP A 98 -131.37 12.66 55.89
N ALA A 99 -130.51 13.68 55.93
CA ALA A 99 -129.05 13.53 55.83
C ALA A 99 -128.44 12.85 57.07
N PRO A 100 -127.33 12.10 56.92
CA PRO A 100 -126.55 11.60 58.05
C PRO A 100 -125.95 12.76 58.86
N ASP A 101 -126.14 12.73 60.18
CA ASP A 101 -125.67 13.79 61.08
C ASP A 101 -124.17 13.66 61.44
N ALA A 102 -123.52 12.53 61.12
CA ALA A 102 -122.12 12.26 61.45
C ALA A 102 -121.30 11.75 60.23
N PRO A 103 -120.01 12.14 60.13
CA PRO A 103 -119.08 11.61 59.13
C PRO A 103 -118.63 10.17 59.48
N PRO A 104 -117.95 9.46 58.56
CA PRO A 104 -117.31 8.18 58.85
C PRO A 104 -116.22 8.32 59.92
N ASP A 105 -116.20 7.41 60.89
CA ASP A 105 -115.23 7.44 61.98
C ASP A 105 -113.86 6.86 61.56
N ASN A 106 -112.79 7.20 62.29
CA ASN A 106 -111.43 6.67 62.11
C ASN A 106 -110.88 6.76 60.66
N PHE A 107 -111.09 7.90 60.00
CA PHE A 107 -110.58 8.14 58.65
C PHE A 107 -109.05 8.36 58.64
N GLN A 108 -108.32 7.48 57.94
CA GLN A 108 -106.86 7.53 57.79
C GLN A 108 -106.44 7.30 56.32
N VAL A 109 -105.27 7.84 55.92
CA VAL A 109 -104.72 7.68 54.57
C VAL A 109 -103.23 7.34 54.61
N PHE A 110 -102.86 6.25 53.96
CA PHE A 110 -101.50 5.74 53.85
C PHE A 110 -100.99 5.81 52.41
N ASN A 111 -99.68 5.96 52.23
CA ASN A 111 -99.06 5.83 50.92
C ASN A 111 -98.80 4.35 50.60
N SER A 112 -99.30 3.88 49.46
CA SER A 112 -99.18 2.48 49.05
C SER A 112 -98.11 2.28 47.97
N SER A 113 -97.80 3.30 47.17
CA SER A 113 -96.70 3.33 46.20
C SER A 113 -96.32 4.79 45.87
N SER A 114 -95.34 5.00 44.98
CA SER A 114 -95.04 6.32 44.41
C SER A 114 -96.25 6.94 43.68
N ARG A 115 -97.24 6.13 43.24
CA ARG A 115 -98.39 6.60 42.46
C ARG A 115 -99.75 6.25 43.05
N SER A 116 -99.82 5.77 44.30
CA SER A 116 -101.09 5.38 44.92
C SER A 116 -101.17 5.61 46.43
N LEU A 117 -102.37 5.96 46.89
CA LEU A 117 -102.73 6.12 48.31
C LEU A 117 -103.83 5.12 48.67
N ARG A 118 -103.76 4.57 49.88
CA ARG A 118 -104.78 3.70 50.48
C ARG A 118 -105.49 4.44 51.59
N ILE A 119 -106.81 4.34 51.63
CA ILE A 119 -107.67 5.02 52.60
C ILE A 119 -108.40 3.99 53.42
N GLU A 120 -108.54 4.21 54.72
CA GLU A 120 -109.24 3.32 55.67
C GLU A 120 -110.20 4.14 56.57
N PHE A 121 -111.42 3.65 56.82
CA PHE A 121 -112.43 4.32 57.65
C PHE A 121 -113.51 3.36 58.18
N ASN A 122 -114.20 3.72 59.27
CA ASN A 122 -115.31 2.97 59.87
C ASN A 122 -116.69 3.46 59.40
N PRO A 123 -117.71 2.58 59.35
CA PRO A 123 -119.06 2.98 58.92
C PRO A 123 -119.77 3.89 59.94
N VAL A 124 -120.69 4.74 59.45
CA VAL A 124 -121.49 5.64 60.30
C VAL A 124 -122.49 4.82 61.12
N PRO A 125 -122.63 5.07 62.44
CA PRO A 125 -123.59 4.36 63.30
C PRO A 125 -125.05 4.46 62.79
N PRO A 126 -125.86 3.38 62.83
CA PRO A 126 -127.21 3.34 62.24
C PRO A 126 -128.16 4.45 62.71
N ASP A 127 -128.08 4.84 63.98
CA ASP A 127 -128.96 5.87 64.57
C ASP A 127 -128.69 7.29 64.07
N LEU A 128 -127.53 7.52 63.46
CA LEU A 128 -127.09 8.83 62.95
C LEU A 128 -127.22 8.95 61.43
N ILE A 129 -127.68 7.89 60.75
CA ILE A 129 -127.84 7.89 59.28
C ILE A 129 -129.11 8.64 58.87
N ASN A 130 -130.15 8.59 59.70
CA ASN A 130 -131.46 9.24 59.47
C ASN A 130 -132.13 8.89 58.12
N GLY A 131 -131.79 7.74 57.52
CA GLY A 131 -132.32 7.28 56.24
C GLY A 131 -131.62 6.01 55.75
N ILE A 132 -131.72 5.71 54.45
CA ILE A 132 -131.05 4.55 53.85
C ILE A 132 -129.66 4.97 53.32
N LEU A 133 -128.59 4.44 53.94
CA LEU A 133 -127.20 4.71 53.52
C LEU A 133 -126.92 4.16 52.11
N ARG A 134 -126.55 5.03 51.17
CA ARG A 134 -126.24 4.69 49.77
C ARG A 134 -124.75 4.47 49.51
N GLY A 135 -123.88 5.15 50.26
CA GLY A 135 -122.44 5.02 50.10
C GLY A 135 -121.63 6.15 50.73
N TYR A 136 -120.36 6.26 50.33
CA TYR A 136 -119.41 7.27 50.80
C TYR A 136 -118.83 8.05 49.61
N ARG A 137 -118.75 9.37 49.70
CA ARG A 137 -118.11 10.21 48.66
C ARG A 137 -116.75 10.67 49.15
N LEU A 138 -115.75 10.45 48.32
CA LEU A 138 -114.36 10.71 48.62
C LEU A 138 -113.83 11.79 47.68
N PHE A 139 -113.04 12.72 48.23
CA PHE A 139 -112.48 13.85 47.52
C PHE A 139 -110.97 13.89 47.71
N TYR A 140 -110.20 14.18 46.66
CA TYR A 140 -108.75 14.33 46.73
C TYR A 140 -108.20 15.36 45.74
N TRP A 141 -107.13 16.06 46.10
CA TRP A 141 -106.42 17.05 45.28
C TRP A 141 -104.95 17.18 45.72
N LYS A 142 -104.11 17.78 44.86
CA LYS A 142 -102.74 18.11 45.26
C LYS A 142 -102.76 19.26 46.25
N THR A 143 -102.07 19.12 47.37
CA THR A 143 -102.11 20.11 48.45
C THR A 143 -101.66 21.50 47.99
N ARG A 144 -100.64 21.59 47.11
CA ARG A 144 -100.13 22.87 46.57
C ARG A 144 -101.13 23.58 45.64
N GLU A 145 -101.95 22.85 44.90
CA GLU A 145 -102.89 23.41 43.90
C GLU A 145 -104.22 23.88 44.54
N GLY A 146 -104.46 23.53 45.80
CA GLY A 146 -105.67 23.88 46.52
C GLY A 146 -106.92 23.12 46.05
N ASN A 147 -108.07 23.41 46.69
CA ASN A 147 -109.32 22.66 46.50
C ASN A 147 -109.95 22.84 45.09
N HIS A 148 -109.35 23.65 44.22
CA HIS A 148 -109.86 23.87 42.86
C HIS A 148 -109.63 22.66 41.93
N THR A 149 -108.64 21.80 42.22
CA THR A 149 -108.38 20.56 41.46
C THR A 149 -108.99 19.32 42.12
N ARG A 150 -109.99 19.52 42.99
CA ARG A 150 -110.70 18.47 43.73
C ARG A 150 -111.35 17.47 42.80
N LYS A 151 -110.79 16.27 42.76
CA LYS A 151 -111.40 15.10 42.13
C LYS A 151 -112.24 14.38 43.18
N ASN A 152 -113.36 13.79 42.75
CA ASN A 152 -114.19 12.99 43.63
C ASN A 152 -114.58 11.65 43.01
N PHE A 153 -114.93 10.70 43.86
CA PHE A 153 -115.57 9.46 43.46
C PHE A 153 -116.43 8.91 44.60
N THR A 154 -117.44 8.13 44.27
CA THR A 154 -118.37 7.52 45.23
C THR A 154 -118.08 6.03 45.38
N ILE A 155 -118.18 5.56 46.62
CA ILE A 155 -118.03 4.18 47.06
C ILE A 155 -119.44 3.72 47.45
N SER A 156 -120.01 2.71 46.78
CA SER A 156 -121.35 2.20 47.10
C SER A 156 -121.34 1.31 48.35
N LYS A 157 -122.47 1.26 49.09
CA LYS A 157 -122.65 0.39 50.28
C LYS A 157 -122.72 -1.10 49.92
N GLU A 158 -123.32 -1.42 48.77
CA GLU A 158 -123.34 -2.77 48.20
C GLU A 158 -122.47 -2.81 46.93
N PRO A 159 -121.64 -3.85 46.74
CA PRO A 159 -120.96 -4.04 45.47
C PRO A 159 -122.03 -4.40 44.42
N ASP A 160 -122.13 -3.61 43.35
CA ASP A 160 -122.99 -3.91 42.21
C ASP A 160 -122.71 -5.33 41.73
N SER A 161 -123.60 -6.26 42.08
CA SER A 161 -123.69 -7.53 41.38
C SER A 161 -124.11 -7.19 39.95
N VAL A 162 -123.29 -7.61 38.98
CA VAL A 162 -123.43 -7.40 37.52
C VAL A 162 -122.74 -6.14 36.97
N THR A 163 -121.40 -6.16 36.88
CA THR A 163 -120.66 -6.12 35.60
C THR A 163 -119.15 -6.26 35.84
N TYR A 164 -118.63 -7.48 35.65
CA TYR A 164 -117.21 -7.71 35.41
C TYR A 164 -116.82 -7.08 34.06
N ARG A 165 -116.35 -5.84 34.06
CA ARG A 165 -115.47 -5.34 32.99
C ARG A 165 -114.55 -4.23 33.49
N ARG A 166 -113.32 -4.64 33.81
CA ARG A 166 -112.07 -3.85 33.93
C ARG A 166 -112.25 -2.37 34.30
N ARG A 167 -112.37 -2.08 35.60
CA ARG A 167 -111.62 -0.99 36.24
C ARG A 167 -111.23 -1.45 37.65
N LYS A 168 -109.92 -1.47 37.92
CA LYS A 168 -109.33 -1.69 39.26
C LYS A 168 -109.91 -0.64 40.20
N ARG A 169 -110.78 -1.06 41.13
CA ARG A 169 -111.25 -0.35 42.34
C ARG A 169 -112.07 -1.38 43.13
N SER A 170 -111.38 -2.35 43.71
CA SER A 170 -111.99 -3.34 44.60
C SER A 170 -112.05 -2.76 46.00
N VAL A 171 -113.25 -2.50 46.49
CA VAL A 171 -113.51 -2.19 47.90
C VAL A 171 -113.63 -3.53 48.63
N GLY A 172 -112.97 -3.65 49.78
CA GLY A 172 -113.05 -4.85 50.62
C GLY A 172 -114.48 -5.13 51.08
N GLN A 173 -114.85 -6.41 51.12
CA GLN A 173 -116.16 -6.89 51.55
C GLN A 173 -116.42 -6.47 53.01
N TYR A 174 -117.61 -5.89 53.28
CA TYR A 174 -117.99 -5.50 54.63
C TYR A 174 -118.11 -6.74 55.54
N HIS A 175 -117.31 -6.74 56.61
CA HIS A 175 -117.43 -7.67 57.73
C HIS A 175 -117.71 -6.85 59.00
N GLU A 176 -118.71 -7.24 59.79
CA GLU A 176 -118.99 -6.60 61.09
C GLU A 176 -117.69 -6.57 61.92
N GLY A 177 -117.21 -5.36 62.24
CA GLY A 177 -116.01 -5.13 63.05
C GLY A 177 -114.72 -4.75 62.31
N TYR A 178 -114.70 -4.68 60.97
CA TYR A 178 -113.51 -4.28 60.19
C TYR A 178 -113.67 -2.90 59.51
N PRO A 179 -112.59 -2.09 59.40
CA PRO A 179 -112.61 -0.84 58.66
C PRO A 179 -112.78 -1.08 57.15
N LEU A 180 -113.54 -0.21 56.49
CA LEU A 180 -113.66 -0.15 55.04
C LEU A 180 -112.41 0.51 54.45
N PHE A 181 -111.98 0.06 53.27
CA PHE A 181 -110.82 0.64 52.58
C PHE A 181 -111.07 0.94 51.09
N ALA A 182 -110.33 1.93 50.57
CA ALA A 182 -110.35 2.30 49.15
C ALA A 182 -108.97 2.79 48.67
N ASP A 183 -108.60 2.45 47.44
CA ASP A 183 -107.32 2.86 46.84
C ASP A 183 -107.51 3.96 45.79
N ILE A 184 -106.66 4.99 45.84
CA ILE A 184 -106.50 6.02 44.82
C ILE A 184 -105.24 5.70 44.02
N TYR A 185 -105.37 5.54 42.70
CA TYR A 185 -104.26 5.26 41.78
C TYR A 185 -104.01 6.44 40.82
N ASN A 186 -102.89 6.40 40.10
CA ASN A 186 -102.45 7.40 39.11
C ASN A 186 -102.19 8.78 39.71
N LEU A 187 -101.57 8.80 40.88
CA LEU A 187 -101.06 10.03 41.50
C LEU A 187 -99.67 10.35 40.95
N GLN A 188 -99.22 11.59 41.16
CA GLN A 188 -97.82 11.98 40.92
C GLN A 188 -96.93 11.48 42.07
N GLU A 189 -95.72 11.08 41.70
CA GLU A 189 -94.64 10.66 42.56
C GLU A 189 -94.22 11.77 43.52
N TYR A 190 -93.80 11.38 44.73
CA TYR A 190 -93.29 12.28 45.77
C TYR A 190 -94.06 13.61 45.95
N THR A 191 -95.39 13.53 45.91
CA THR A 191 -96.30 14.69 45.90
C THR A 191 -97.31 14.63 47.05
N ASN A 192 -97.53 15.76 47.73
CA ASN A 192 -98.53 15.87 48.80
C ASN A 192 -99.96 15.94 48.24
N TYR A 193 -100.80 15.01 48.68
CA TYR A 193 -102.24 14.98 48.37
C TYR A 193 -103.07 15.13 49.64
N THR A 194 -104.14 15.92 49.56
CA THR A 194 -105.13 16.10 50.62
C THR A 194 -106.41 15.37 50.25
N VAL A 195 -107.01 14.65 51.21
CA VAL A 195 -108.12 13.72 51.02
C VAL A 195 -109.22 13.94 52.07
N GLN A 196 -110.50 13.84 51.67
CA GLN A 196 -111.69 13.98 52.54
C GLN A 196 -112.77 12.96 52.18
N ILE A 197 -113.65 12.62 53.13
CA ILE A 197 -114.76 11.66 52.94
C ILE A 197 -116.06 12.12 53.62
N GLN A 198 -117.22 11.79 53.05
CA GLN A 198 -118.56 11.98 53.64
C GLN A 198 -119.47 10.77 53.39
N ALA A 199 -120.46 10.54 54.25
CA ALA A 199 -121.52 9.54 54.03
C ALA A 199 -122.72 10.12 53.27
N ILE A 200 -123.48 9.28 52.55
CA ILE A 200 -124.54 9.71 51.62
C ILE A 200 -125.83 8.90 51.83
N THR A 201 -126.98 9.57 52.04
CA THR A 201 -128.34 8.99 51.93
C THR A 201 -129.02 9.53 50.68
N VAL A 202 -130.30 9.90 50.73
CA VAL A 202 -130.92 10.79 49.73
C VAL A 202 -130.25 12.16 49.73
N LEU A 203 -129.70 12.58 50.87
CA LEU A 203 -128.98 13.84 51.07
C LEU A 203 -127.51 13.58 51.46
N ASP A 204 -126.65 14.56 51.23
CA ASP A 204 -125.21 14.49 51.57
C ASP A 204 -125.00 14.78 53.07
N GLY A 205 -124.27 13.88 53.75
CA GLY A 205 -123.91 14.05 55.16
C GLY A 205 -122.66 14.91 55.39
N VAL A 206 -122.26 15.02 56.65
CA VAL A 206 -121.12 15.84 57.09
C VAL A 206 -119.78 15.28 56.56
N LEU A 207 -118.86 16.18 56.17
CA LEU A 207 -117.49 15.86 55.74
C LEU A 207 -116.56 15.59 56.92
N ALA A 208 -115.69 14.59 56.80
CA ALA A 208 -114.57 14.36 57.70
C ALA A 208 -113.45 15.43 57.50
N PRO A 209 -112.65 15.71 58.54
CA PRO A 209 -111.48 16.59 58.43
C PRO A 209 -110.52 16.15 57.30
N PRO A 210 -109.87 17.09 56.58
CA PRO A 210 -108.93 16.76 55.51
C PRO A 210 -107.66 16.09 56.05
N PHE A 211 -107.24 14.99 55.41
CA PHE A 211 -106.01 14.27 55.71
C PHE A 211 -104.98 14.49 54.59
N THR A 212 -103.76 14.88 54.92
CA THR A 212 -102.69 15.12 53.93
C THR A 212 -101.60 14.07 54.06
N THR A 213 -101.16 13.49 52.93
CA THR A 213 -100.12 12.46 52.90
C THR A 213 -99.27 12.57 51.63
N LEU A 214 -98.03 12.08 51.68
CA LEU A 214 -97.01 12.14 50.63
C LEU A 214 -96.92 10.79 49.90
N THR A 215 -97.00 10.78 48.58
CA THR A 215 -96.74 9.57 47.78
C THR A 215 -95.26 9.14 47.87
N GLY A 216 -94.94 7.86 47.64
CA GLY A 216 -93.56 7.37 47.73
C GLY A 216 -92.57 7.97 46.71
N GLU A 217 -91.27 7.78 46.94
CA GLU A 217 -90.18 8.12 46.00
C GLU A 217 -90.14 7.16 44.79
N ASP A 218 -89.57 7.60 43.66
CA ASP A 218 -89.35 6.83 42.43
C ASP A 218 -88.06 7.28 41.74
N LEU A 219 -87.59 6.58 40.69
CA LEU A 219 -86.36 6.94 39.97
C LEU A 219 -86.42 8.38 39.41
N PRO A 220 -85.30 9.13 39.39
CA PRO A 220 -85.27 10.41 38.69
C PRO A 220 -85.50 10.19 37.20
N SER A 221 -86.38 10.98 36.61
CA SER A 221 -86.94 10.70 35.28
C SER A 221 -86.08 11.19 34.09
N MET A 222 -85.05 11.99 34.36
CA MET A 222 -84.16 12.57 33.35
C MET A 222 -82.71 12.64 33.83
N ALA A 223 -81.77 12.59 32.89
CA ALA A 223 -80.35 12.88 33.09
C ALA A 223 -80.11 14.36 33.43
N PRO A 224 -78.95 14.71 34.04
CA PRO A 224 -78.57 16.11 34.24
C PRO A 224 -78.52 16.87 32.90
N PRO A 225 -79.20 18.03 32.78
CA PRO A 225 -79.16 18.84 31.56
C PRO A 225 -77.83 19.59 31.41
N ASN A 226 -77.52 20.02 30.18
CA ASN A 226 -76.37 20.87 29.85
C ASN A 226 -75.00 20.34 30.31
N VAL A 227 -74.75 19.05 30.13
CA VAL A 227 -73.41 18.48 30.38
C VAL A 227 -72.41 19.09 29.42
N THR A 228 -71.37 19.72 29.95
CA THR A 228 -70.24 20.27 29.19
C THR A 228 -68.91 19.83 29.78
N ALA A 229 -67.88 19.76 28.96
CA ALA A 229 -66.54 19.34 29.35
C ALA A 229 -65.49 20.32 28.80
N ARG A 230 -64.55 20.74 29.63
CA ARG A 230 -63.37 21.50 29.21
C ARG A 230 -62.11 21.02 29.93
N ASN A 231 -60.99 21.00 29.23
CA ASN A 231 -59.70 20.64 29.81
C ASN A 231 -59.19 21.73 30.76
N THR A 232 -58.77 21.34 31.95
CA THR A 232 -58.17 22.24 32.97
C THR A 232 -56.66 22.07 33.06
N SER A 233 -56.15 20.86 32.81
CA SER A 233 -54.71 20.57 32.73
C SER A 233 -54.41 19.43 31.77
N SER A 234 -53.13 19.04 31.66
CA SER A 234 -52.74 17.86 30.90
C SER A 234 -53.26 16.55 31.50
N THR A 235 -53.72 16.54 32.75
CA THR A 235 -54.23 15.34 33.43
C THR A 235 -55.60 15.54 34.08
N SER A 236 -56.32 16.61 33.73
CA SER A 236 -57.64 16.89 34.30
C SER A 236 -58.60 17.57 33.33
N ILE A 237 -59.88 17.23 33.46
CA ILE A 237 -61.00 17.79 32.70
C ILE A 237 -62.10 18.17 33.68
N LEU A 238 -62.60 19.39 33.53
CA LEU A 238 -63.72 19.93 34.29
C LEU A 238 -65.02 19.66 33.55
N LEU A 239 -65.93 18.96 34.23
CA LEU A 239 -67.29 18.69 33.82
C LEU A 239 -68.25 19.64 34.55
N GLU A 240 -69.24 20.17 33.85
CA GLU A 240 -70.29 21.03 34.42
C GLU A 240 -71.65 20.60 33.89
N TRP A 241 -72.68 20.60 34.74
CA TRP A 241 -74.06 20.25 34.40
C TRP A 241 -75.07 21.07 35.23
N ASP A 242 -76.34 21.07 34.86
CA ASP A 242 -77.38 21.83 35.55
C ASP A 242 -78.17 20.97 36.56
N LEU A 243 -78.78 21.64 37.54
CA LEU A 243 -79.61 21.00 38.57
C LEU A 243 -80.92 20.47 37.99
N LEU A 244 -81.29 19.23 38.35
CA LEU A 244 -82.55 18.62 37.90
C LEU A 244 -83.78 19.38 38.46
N PRO A 245 -84.79 19.71 37.64
CA PRO A 245 -86.04 20.32 38.10
C PRO A 245 -86.76 19.49 39.16
N GLU A 246 -87.47 20.12 40.11
CA GLU A 246 -88.14 19.41 41.24
C GLU A 246 -89.09 18.30 40.77
N ASP A 247 -89.81 18.53 39.68
CA ASP A 247 -90.80 17.59 39.13
C ASP A 247 -90.16 16.31 38.57
N ASP A 248 -88.87 16.35 38.21
CA ASP A 248 -88.18 15.24 37.57
C ASP A 248 -87.34 14.41 38.56
N ARG A 249 -87.18 14.89 39.81
CA ARG A 249 -86.36 14.23 40.85
C ARG A 249 -87.01 12.98 41.42
N ASN A 250 -88.34 13.00 41.51
CA ASN A 250 -89.16 11.95 42.11
C ASN A 250 -88.68 11.47 43.50
N GLY A 251 -87.95 12.30 44.24
CA GLY A 251 -87.33 11.97 45.53
C GLY A 251 -86.18 12.91 45.89
N ILE A 252 -85.38 12.56 46.90
CA ILE A 252 -84.21 13.34 47.33
C ILE A 252 -82.96 12.87 46.56
N LEU A 253 -82.31 13.78 45.83
CA LEU A 253 -81.09 13.47 45.08
C LEU A 253 -79.91 13.22 46.03
N LEU A 254 -79.21 12.09 45.84
CA LEU A 254 -78.08 11.67 46.66
C LEU A 254 -76.73 12.00 46.02
N GLY A 255 -76.67 12.04 44.68
CA GLY A 255 -75.45 12.39 43.95
C GLY A 255 -75.56 12.18 42.45
N TYR A 256 -74.43 12.33 41.77
CA TYR A 256 -74.27 12.10 40.33
C TYR A 256 -73.25 10.98 40.09
N MET A 257 -73.44 10.17 39.04
CA MET A 257 -72.46 9.19 38.59
C MET A 257 -71.90 9.65 37.25
N VAL A 258 -70.57 9.74 37.15
CA VAL A 258 -69.87 10.11 35.91
C VAL A 258 -69.24 8.85 35.32
N TYR A 259 -69.61 8.52 34.10
CA TYR A 259 -69.02 7.47 33.29
C TYR A 259 -68.05 8.11 32.30
N TYR A 260 -66.84 7.58 32.20
CA TYR A 260 -65.86 8.06 31.25
C TYR A 260 -65.01 6.94 30.66
N THR A 261 -64.67 7.09 29.39
CA THR A 261 -63.85 6.13 28.64
C THR A 261 -62.76 6.88 27.89
N ASP A 262 -61.55 6.33 27.90
CA ASP A 262 -60.50 6.73 26.97
C ASP A 262 -60.66 5.98 25.63
N ARG A 263 -59.68 6.11 24.73
CA ARG A 263 -59.65 5.36 23.47
C ARG A 263 -59.46 3.84 23.62
N SER A 264 -59.14 3.33 24.81
CA SER A 264 -59.04 1.89 25.05
C SER A 264 -60.40 1.21 25.13
N GLY A 265 -61.46 2.00 25.35
CA GLY A 265 -62.85 1.53 25.44
C GLY A 265 -63.23 0.91 26.78
N VAL A 266 -62.38 1.00 27.80
CA VAL A 266 -62.71 0.58 29.17
C VAL A 266 -63.47 1.69 29.87
N GLU A 267 -64.71 1.41 30.26
CA GLU A 267 -65.57 2.35 31.00
C GLU A 267 -65.16 2.42 32.47
N GLN A 268 -64.94 3.65 32.94
CA GLN A 268 -64.62 3.98 34.32
C GLN A 268 -65.75 4.82 34.91
N THR A 269 -65.95 4.72 36.23
CA THR A 269 -67.04 5.38 36.95
C THR A 269 -66.52 6.22 38.10
N PHE A 270 -67.09 7.40 38.31
CA PHE A 270 -66.79 8.28 39.44
C PHE A 270 -68.08 8.78 40.09
N VAL A 271 -68.21 8.59 41.40
CA VAL A 271 -69.37 9.05 42.18
C VAL A 271 -69.11 10.48 42.67
N HIS A 272 -70.02 11.39 42.38
CA HIS A 272 -69.98 12.78 42.81
C HIS A 272 -71.17 13.11 43.74
N ASP A 273 -70.98 14.08 44.63
CA ASP A 273 -72.01 14.49 45.58
C ASP A 273 -73.16 15.26 44.91
N SER A 274 -74.28 15.45 45.62
CA SER A 274 -75.43 16.21 45.11
C SER A 274 -75.31 17.73 45.30
N THR A 275 -74.24 18.21 45.94
CA THR A 275 -74.10 19.61 46.36
C THR A 275 -73.45 20.47 45.28
N SER A 276 -72.52 19.88 44.52
CA SER A 276 -71.80 20.57 43.46
C SER A 276 -72.32 20.12 42.10
N LEU A 277 -72.37 21.08 41.17
CA LEU A 277 -72.82 20.90 39.79
C LEU A 277 -71.64 20.87 38.80
N TYR A 278 -70.44 20.66 39.33
CA TYR A 278 -69.21 20.59 38.58
C TYR A 278 -68.24 19.60 39.21
N LEU A 279 -67.42 18.97 38.39
CA LEU A 279 -66.39 18.03 38.80
C LEU A 279 -65.11 18.25 38.00
N ASP A 280 -64.01 18.58 38.68
CA ASP A 280 -62.67 18.52 38.08
C ASP A 280 -62.13 17.09 38.21
N LEU A 281 -62.27 16.30 37.15
CA LEU A 281 -61.82 14.91 37.14
C LEU A 281 -60.32 14.87 36.87
N GLN A 282 -59.56 14.42 37.86
CA GLN A 282 -58.09 14.35 37.82
C GLN A 282 -57.58 12.93 37.60
N GLY A 283 -56.31 12.81 37.20
CA GLY A 283 -55.66 11.51 36.98
C GLY A 283 -55.84 10.94 35.57
N LEU A 284 -56.22 11.79 34.62
CA LEU A 284 -56.38 11.41 33.22
C LEU A 284 -55.04 11.36 32.49
N GLU A 285 -54.92 10.48 31.49
CA GLU A 285 -53.75 10.43 30.59
C GLU A 285 -53.57 11.72 29.79
N LYS A 286 -52.31 12.11 29.60
CA LYS A 286 -51.95 13.37 28.92
C LYS A 286 -52.22 13.32 27.42
N PHE A 287 -52.68 14.44 26.87
CA PHE A 287 -53.02 14.62 25.46
C PHE A 287 -53.91 13.50 24.87
N THR A 288 -54.86 13.02 25.67
CA THR A 288 -55.74 11.88 25.36
C THR A 288 -57.19 12.34 25.32
N GLU A 289 -57.95 11.81 24.36
CA GLU A 289 -59.36 12.12 24.15
C GLU A 289 -60.22 11.17 24.96
N TYR A 290 -61.14 11.73 25.75
CA TYR A 290 -62.08 11.03 26.61
C TYR A 290 -63.52 11.36 26.21
N SER A 291 -64.41 10.39 26.38
CA SER A 291 -65.87 10.58 26.32
C SER A 291 -66.47 10.48 27.72
N PHE A 292 -67.48 11.32 28.00
CA PHE A 292 -68.13 11.44 29.31
C PHE A 292 -69.65 11.32 29.17
N GLU A 293 -70.27 10.58 30.09
CA GLU A 293 -71.73 10.49 30.28
C GLU A 293 -72.04 10.64 31.78
N ILE A 294 -73.15 11.30 32.15
CA ILE A 294 -73.49 11.56 33.56
C ILE A 294 -74.92 11.09 33.85
N THR A 295 -75.13 10.45 35.02
CA THR A 295 -76.45 10.13 35.59
C THR A 295 -76.63 10.84 36.93
N VAL A 296 -77.88 10.95 37.38
CA VAL A 296 -78.23 11.41 38.74
C VAL A 296 -78.97 10.30 39.47
N PHE A 297 -78.76 10.15 40.77
CA PHE A 297 -79.37 9.08 41.54
C PHE A 297 -80.00 9.54 42.85
N ASN A 298 -81.06 8.83 43.25
CA ASN A 298 -81.74 8.98 44.53
C ASN A 298 -81.74 7.65 45.30
N SER A 299 -82.56 7.54 46.36
CA SER A 299 -82.64 6.33 47.19
C SER A 299 -83.15 5.08 46.45
N ILE A 300 -83.81 5.26 45.30
CA ILE A 300 -84.38 4.18 44.48
C ILE A 300 -83.39 3.72 43.39
N GLY A 301 -82.62 4.63 42.80
CA GLY A 301 -81.61 4.30 41.77
C GLY A 301 -81.23 5.45 40.84
N GLU A 302 -80.56 5.12 39.74
CA GLU A 302 -80.02 6.07 38.75
C GLU A 302 -81.02 6.42 37.64
N SER A 303 -80.91 7.63 37.11
CA SER A 303 -81.60 8.08 35.90
C SER A 303 -80.98 7.51 34.62
N ASN A 304 -81.53 7.86 33.46
CA ASN A 304 -80.88 7.61 32.18
C ASN A 304 -79.57 8.41 32.06
N ARG A 305 -78.63 7.90 31.24
CA ARG A 305 -77.37 8.60 30.93
C ARG A 305 -77.61 9.83 30.06
N SER A 306 -76.79 10.87 30.25
CA SER A 306 -76.74 12.06 29.39
C SER A 306 -76.23 11.73 27.98
N GLU A 307 -76.27 12.71 27.07
CA GLU A 307 -75.53 12.60 25.81
C GLU A 307 -74.01 12.55 26.06
N ILE A 308 -73.28 11.87 25.15
CA ILE A 308 -71.83 11.71 25.24
C ILE A 308 -71.15 13.04 24.92
N VAL A 309 -70.28 13.51 25.82
CA VAL A 309 -69.44 14.69 25.60
C VAL A 309 -67.98 14.26 25.43
N PHE A 310 -67.35 14.71 24.34
CA PHE A 310 -65.93 14.45 24.08
C PHE A 310 -65.05 15.63 24.52
N CYS A 311 -63.98 15.35 25.25
CA CYS A 311 -62.98 16.35 25.59
C CYS A 311 -61.57 15.74 25.62
N LYS A 312 -60.59 16.48 25.13
CA LYS A 312 -59.19 16.06 25.09
C LYS A 312 -58.39 16.77 26.16
N THR A 313 -57.60 16.03 26.95
CA THR A 313 -56.69 16.63 27.93
C THR A 313 -55.64 17.53 27.28
N ASP A 314 -55.18 18.52 28.03
CA ASP A 314 -54.27 19.54 27.52
C ASP A 314 -52.89 18.94 27.13
N GLN A 315 -52.13 19.63 26.28
CA GLN A 315 -50.76 19.20 25.96
C GLN A 315 -49.83 19.34 27.18
N ASP A 316 -48.74 18.59 27.21
CA ASP A 316 -47.66 18.71 28.19
C ASP A 316 -46.28 18.69 27.50
N ARG A 317 -45.21 18.84 28.28
CA ARG A 317 -43.83 18.63 27.82
C ARG A 317 -43.63 17.14 27.47
N PRO A 318 -42.81 16.81 26.45
CA PRO A 318 -42.50 15.42 26.12
C PRO A 318 -41.85 14.70 27.30
N ASP A 319 -42.26 13.45 27.55
CA ASP A 319 -41.70 12.63 28.64
C ASP A 319 -40.34 12.02 28.27
N LEU A 320 -40.11 11.79 26.96
CA LEU A 320 -38.89 11.19 26.43
C LEU A 320 -38.17 12.14 25.46
N PRO A 321 -36.82 12.08 25.42
CA PRO A 321 -36.05 12.80 24.42
C PRO A 321 -36.14 12.09 23.03
N PRO A 322 -35.63 12.74 21.97
CA PRO A 322 -35.41 12.08 20.67
C PRO A 322 -34.55 10.81 20.82
N GLN A 323 -34.82 9.81 19.98
CA GLN A 323 -34.18 8.49 20.07
C GLN A 323 -33.00 8.38 19.10
N ASP A 324 -32.11 7.42 19.33
CA ASP A 324 -30.99 7.09 18.43
C ASP A 324 -30.16 8.31 17.97
N ILE A 325 -29.78 9.17 18.91
CA ILE A 325 -28.94 10.32 18.61
C ILE A 325 -27.52 9.84 18.30
N VAL A 326 -27.10 10.00 17.04
CA VAL A 326 -25.79 9.59 16.56
C VAL A 326 -25.09 10.78 15.91
N GLY A 327 -23.88 11.09 16.39
CA GLY A 327 -22.95 11.98 15.70
C GLY A 327 -21.97 11.17 14.86
N THR A 328 -22.08 11.26 13.54
CA THR A 328 -21.14 10.68 12.58
C THR A 328 -20.24 11.77 12.02
N PRO A 329 -18.91 11.71 12.23
CA PRO A 329 -18.04 12.76 11.73
C PRO A 329 -17.89 12.63 10.20
N THR A 330 -18.22 13.70 9.47
CA THR A 330 -18.27 13.72 8.00
C THR A 330 -16.95 14.22 7.40
N SER A 331 -16.24 15.09 8.11
CA SER A 331 -14.89 15.56 7.77
C SER A 331 -14.09 15.80 9.06
N PRO A 332 -12.76 16.07 8.98
CA PRO A 332 -11.94 16.39 10.16
C PRO A 332 -12.46 17.56 11.01
N SER A 333 -13.23 18.48 10.42
CA SER A 333 -13.76 19.66 11.09
C SER A 333 -15.29 19.75 11.06
N THR A 334 -16.00 18.71 10.59
CA THR A 334 -17.46 18.71 10.50
C THR A 334 -18.07 17.38 10.95
N MET A 335 -19.24 17.44 11.59
CA MET A 335 -19.97 16.28 12.07
C MET A 335 -21.44 16.35 11.67
N GLY A 336 -21.93 15.28 11.05
CA GLY A 336 -23.34 15.07 10.75
C GLY A 336 -24.02 14.37 11.92
N ILE A 337 -25.21 14.81 12.27
CA ILE A 337 -25.94 14.40 13.45
C ILE A 337 -27.33 13.95 13.01
N VAL A 338 -27.68 12.72 13.35
CA VAL A 338 -28.94 12.07 12.98
C VAL A 338 -29.65 11.63 14.24
N TRP A 339 -30.99 11.71 14.24
CA TRP A 339 -31.82 11.20 15.32
C TRP A 339 -33.16 10.68 14.80
N LYS A 340 -33.88 9.96 15.66
CA LYS A 340 -35.26 9.54 15.46
C LYS A 340 -36.22 10.39 16.29
N PRO A 341 -37.46 10.62 15.81
CA PRO A 341 -38.46 11.39 16.53
C PRO A 341 -38.87 10.72 17.85
N VAL A 342 -39.49 11.49 18.75
CA VAL A 342 -40.03 10.97 20.02
C VAL A 342 -41.18 9.99 19.69
N PRO A 343 -41.12 8.73 20.15
CA PRO A 343 -42.15 7.75 19.83
C PRO A 343 -43.50 8.09 20.46
N PHE A 344 -44.59 7.77 19.76
CA PHE A 344 -45.95 7.86 20.32
C PHE A 344 -46.16 6.78 21.40
N PRO A 345 -46.79 7.08 22.56
CA PRO A 345 -47.49 8.32 22.95
C PRO A 345 -46.63 9.33 23.75
N PHE A 346 -45.33 9.12 23.90
CA PHE A 346 -44.46 9.87 24.84
C PHE A 346 -44.20 11.34 24.49
N GLY A 347 -44.63 11.81 23.31
CA GLY A 347 -44.60 13.23 22.95
C GLY A 347 -45.55 14.11 23.78
N ARG A 348 -46.58 13.51 24.40
CA ARG A 348 -47.59 14.17 25.26
C ARG A 348 -48.16 15.49 24.70
N GLY A 349 -48.19 15.60 23.37
CA GLY A 349 -48.54 16.81 22.63
C GLY A 349 -48.04 16.77 21.19
N ILE A 350 -48.16 17.90 20.50
CA ILE A 350 -47.63 18.09 19.14
C ILE A 350 -46.19 18.61 19.26
N ILE A 351 -45.23 17.82 18.80
CA ILE A 351 -43.81 18.23 18.77
C ILE A 351 -43.66 19.38 17.77
N LEU A 352 -43.21 20.54 18.25
CA LEU A 352 -43.00 21.73 17.45
C LEU A 352 -41.60 21.79 16.82
N GLY A 353 -40.66 21.01 17.36
CA GLY A 353 -39.28 20.97 16.88
C GLY A 353 -38.33 20.38 17.90
N TYR A 354 -37.03 20.48 17.58
CA TYR A 354 -35.93 20.01 18.42
C TYR A 354 -34.98 21.14 18.76
N ARG A 355 -34.46 21.16 19.98
CA ARG A 355 -33.37 22.07 20.37
C ARG A 355 -32.09 21.29 20.52
N PHE A 356 -31.06 21.81 19.89
CA PHE A 356 -29.77 21.18 19.71
C PHE A 356 -28.68 22.06 20.30
N ILE A 357 -27.82 21.49 21.14
CA ILE A 357 -26.65 22.16 21.71
C ILE A 357 -25.43 21.25 21.50
N PHE A 358 -24.39 21.80 20.88
CA PHE A 358 -23.10 21.14 20.69
C PHE A 358 -22.03 21.87 21.47
N SER A 359 -21.31 21.17 22.35
CA SER A 359 -20.31 21.76 23.24
C SER A 359 -19.04 20.94 23.35
N THR A 360 -17.96 21.56 23.80
CA THR A 360 -16.72 20.88 24.17
C THR A 360 -16.90 20.07 25.46
N MET A 361 -15.95 19.17 25.76
CA MET A 361 -15.93 18.47 27.07
C MET A 361 -15.77 19.41 28.27
N SER A 362 -15.22 20.62 28.08
CA SER A 362 -15.11 21.64 29.12
C SER A 362 -16.40 22.44 29.33
N GLY A 363 -17.45 22.20 28.54
CA GLY A 363 -18.75 22.85 28.64
C GLY A 363 -18.90 24.12 27.81
N GLU A 364 -17.92 24.47 26.96
CA GLU A 364 -18.03 25.60 26.04
C GLU A 364 -19.00 25.27 24.90
N ILE A 365 -20.04 26.07 24.73
CA ILE A 365 -21.06 25.87 23.69
C ILE A 365 -20.52 26.39 22.36
N LEU A 366 -20.40 25.51 21.36
CA LEU A 366 -19.95 25.84 20.02
C LEU A 366 -21.11 26.25 19.11
N GLU A 367 -22.23 25.54 19.18
CA GLU A 367 -23.38 25.80 18.33
C GLU A 367 -24.69 25.43 19.04
N THR A 368 -25.71 26.27 18.87
CA THR A 368 -27.09 26.01 19.31
C THR A 368 -28.03 26.22 18.15
N LYS A 369 -28.91 25.24 17.87
CA LYS A 369 -29.91 25.31 16.79
C LYS A 369 -31.28 24.91 17.29
N THR A 370 -32.30 25.52 16.69
CA THR A 370 -33.69 25.09 16.82
C THR A 370 -34.12 24.53 15.46
N LEU A 371 -34.51 23.27 15.46
CA LEU A 371 -34.76 22.46 14.27
C LEU A 371 -36.26 22.22 14.12
N ALA A 372 -36.72 22.15 12.88
CA ALA A 372 -38.13 21.92 12.58
C ALA A 372 -38.54 20.46 12.93
N PRO A 373 -39.83 20.17 13.15
CA PRO A 373 -40.25 18.84 13.59
C PRO A 373 -40.12 17.76 12.51
N GLN A 374 -39.90 18.15 11.25
CA GLN A 374 -39.66 17.24 10.13
C GLN A 374 -38.17 16.98 9.87
N GLU A 375 -37.28 17.72 10.53
CA GLU A 375 -35.83 17.50 10.41
C GLU A 375 -35.40 16.32 11.27
N ASP A 376 -34.62 15.43 10.68
CA ASP A 376 -34.00 14.26 11.32
C ASP A 376 -32.46 14.29 11.20
N PHE A 377 -31.92 15.36 10.59
CA PHE A 377 -30.49 15.56 10.34
C PHE A 377 -30.07 17.02 10.52
N THR A 378 -28.87 17.23 11.09
CA THR A 378 -28.17 18.51 11.08
C THR A 378 -26.66 18.32 11.01
N SER A 379 -25.91 19.36 10.67
CA SER A 379 -24.45 19.31 10.64
C SER A 379 -23.82 20.48 11.40
N VAL A 380 -22.72 20.19 12.10
CA VAL A 380 -21.87 21.15 12.81
C VAL A 380 -20.51 21.23 12.12
N GLY A 381 -19.93 22.43 12.04
CA GLY A 381 -18.61 22.65 11.47
C GLY A 381 -17.64 23.35 12.43
N ARG A 382 -16.40 23.58 11.96
CA ARG A 382 -15.30 24.22 12.73
C ARG A 382 -14.87 23.46 13.99
N LEU A 383 -14.96 22.13 13.93
CA LEU A 383 -14.50 21.27 15.01
C LEU A 383 -12.97 21.17 15.02
N GLU A 384 -12.40 21.07 16.21
CA GLU A 384 -11.04 20.62 16.40
C GLU A 384 -10.95 19.12 16.12
N ILE A 385 -9.80 18.74 15.58
CA ILE A 385 -9.55 17.41 15.03
C ILE A 385 -9.17 16.47 16.17
N PHE A 386 -9.76 15.27 16.18
CA PHE A 386 -9.57 14.25 17.21
C PHE A 386 -9.87 14.71 18.64
N THR A 387 -10.97 15.45 18.79
CA THR A 387 -11.43 16.03 20.06
C THR A 387 -12.81 15.47 20.42
N ASN A 388 -13.01 15.15 21.71
CA ASN A 388 -14.32 14.73 22.23
C ASN A 388 -15.24 15.95 22.39
N TYR A 389 -16.48 15.81 21.95
CA TYR A 389 -17.55 16.79 22.06
C TYR A 389 -18.78 16.17 22.72
N THR A 390 -19.57 17.02 23.36
CA THR A 390 -20.84 16.64 23.98
C THR A 390 -21.98 17.15 23.11
N LEU A 391 -22.85 16.24 22.72
CA LEU A 391 -24.04 16.46 21.92
C LEU A 391 -25.27 16.37 22.83
N ASN A 392 -26.00 17.48 22.99
CA ASN A 392 -27.22 17.55 23.77
C ASN A 392 -28.42 17.91 22.88
N MET A 393 -29.52 17.16 22.99
CA MET A 393 -30.73 17.45 22.23
C MET A 393 -32.01 17.17 23.01
N THR A 394 -33.02 17.99 22.80
CA THR A 394 -34.36 17.85 23.40
C THR A 394 -35.46 18.14 22.38
N ALA A 395 -36.64 17.57 22.58
CA ALA A 395 -37.85 17.88 21.82
C ALA A 395 -38.75 18.81 22.65
N PHE A 396 -39.52 19.69 22.00
CA PHE A 396 -40.39 20.62 22.73
C PHE A 396 -41.80 20.72 22.13
N THR A 397 -42.77 20.99 22.99
CA THR A 397 -44.17 21.29 22.65
C THR A 397 -44.48 22.74 23.01
N ILE A 398 -45.73 23.17 22.84
CA ILE A 398 -46.19 24.49 23.29
C ILE A 398 -45.99 24.72 24.81
N LYS A 399 -45.87 23.66 25.62
CA LYS A 399 -45.68 23.75 27.09
C LYS A 399 -44.20 23.76 27.52
N GLY A 400 -43.27 23.61 26.58
CA GLY A 400 -41.82 23.72 26.82
C GLY A 400 -41.01 22.47 26.46
N ASP A 401 -39.75 22.47 26.90
CA ASP A 401 -38.75 21.46 26.55
C ASP A 401 -38.92 20.18 27.38
N GLY A 402 -38.78 19.02 26.73
CA GLY A 402 -38.66 17.72 27.39
C GLY A 402 -37.25 17.48 27.95
N PRO A 403 -36.96 16.27 28.46
CA PRO A 403 -35.63 15.93 28.94
C PRO A 403 -34.58 16.00 27.83
N TRP A 404 -33.34 16.32 28.20
CA TRP A 404 -32.20 16.34 27.27
C TRP A 404 -31.59 14.95 27.13
N ALA A 405 -31.37 14.50 25.91
CA ALA A 405 -30.49 13.37 25.63
C ALA A 405 -29.07 13.88 25.35
N SER A 406 -28.09 13.25 25.99
CA SER A 406 -26.67 13.62 25.89
C SER A 406 -25.84 12.48 25.32
N LYS A 407 -24.92 12.77 24.40
CA LYS A 407 -24.02 11.79 23.77
C LYS A 407 -22.62 12.38 23.59
N VAL A 408 -21.59 11.64 23.99
CA VAL A 408 -20.20 12.01 23.68
C VAL A 408 -19.83 11.47 22.29
N VAL A 409 -19.27 12.34 21.45
CA VAL A 409 -18.92 12.07 20.06
C VAL A 409 -17.51 12.58 19.78
N LEU A 410 -16.76 11.87 18.94
CA LEU A 410 -15.36 12.15 18.65
C LEU A 410 -15.21 12.59 17.19
N SER A 411 -14.52 13.70 16.94
CA SER A 411 -14.22 14.15 15.57
C SER A 411 -13.20 13.22 14.88
N LEU A 412 -13.18 13.22 13.54
CA LEU A 412 -12.28 12.35 12.77
C LEU A 412 -10.81 12.61 13.14
N GLN A 413 -10.04 11.52 13.12
CA GLN A 413 -8.58 11.59 13.14
C GLN A 413 -8.07 11.99 11.76
N ILE A 414 -6.92 12.66 11.72
CA ILE A 414 -6.21 12.94 10.47
C ILE A 414 -4.93 12.12 10.37
N ALA A 415 -4.40 12.05 9.15
CA ALA A 415 -3.04 11.60 8.93
C ALA A 415 -2.04 12.44 9.76
N PRO A 416 -1.00 11.82 10.35
CA PRO A 416 0.04 12.56 11.06
C PRO A 416 0.71 13.57 10.13
N THR A 417 0.84 14.82 10.58
CA THR A 417 1.45 15.89 9.78
C THR A 417 2.96 15.77 9.68
N ILE A 418 3.59 15.02 10.59
CA ILE A 418 5.04 14.87 10.68
C ILE A 418 5.43 13.39 10.48
N PRO A 419 6.44 13.10 9.65
CA PRO A 419 6.95 11.74 9.48
C PRO A 419 7.78 11.28 10.71
N PRO A 420 8.00 9.96 10.85
CA PRO A 420 8.98 9.44 11.80
C PRO A 420 10.39 9.98 11.53
N SER A 421 11.11 10.32 12.59
CA SER A 421 12.40 11.01 12.51
C SER A 421 13.58 10.06 12.72
N ASN A 422 14.76 10.51 12.30
CA ASN A 422 16.04 9.79 12.49
C ASN A 422 16.04 8.36 11.95
N LEU A 423 15.49 8.16 10.75
CA LEU A 423 15.62 6.90 10.03
C LEU A 423 17.09 6.65 9.70
N SER A 424 17.64 5.53 10.18
CA SER A 424 19.00 5.10 9.92
C SER A 424 19.07 3.60 9.63
N ALA A 425 20.04 3.20 8.81
CA ALA A 425 20.31 1.81 8.45
C ALA A 425 21.75 1.43 8.80
N ALA A 426 21.99 0.19 9.23
CA ALA A 426 23.36 -0.29 9.45
C ALA A 426 23.97 -0.80 8.14
N ASN A 427 24.83 0.02 7.52
CA ASN A 427 25.57 -0.35 6.33
C ASN A 427 26.54 -1.52 6.59
N PHE A 428 26.68 -2.38 5.57
CA PHE A 428 27.57 -3.54 5.59
C PHE A 428 27.31 -4.46 6.79
N TYR A 429 26.04 -4.69 7.14
CA TYR A 429 25.68 -5.55 8.27
C TYR A 429 25.84 -7.04 7.95
N SER A 430 25.08 -7.52 6.96
CA SER A 430 25.04 -8.90 6.50
C SER A 430 25.02 -8.96 4.97
N LEU A 431 25.17 -10.16 4.41
CA LEU A 431 25.01 -10.45 3.00
C LEU A 431 23.58 -10.19 2.50
N ASN A 432 22.59 -10.60 3.27
CA ASN A 432 21.19 -10.65 2.83
C ASN A 432 20.22 -9.95 3.80
N SER A 433 20.76 -9.25 4.81
CA SER A 433 19.93 -8.54 5.76
C SER A 433 20.44 -7.15 6.06
N LEU A 434 19.49 -6.25 6.33
CA LEU A 434 19.75 -4.84 6.59
C LEU A 434 18.84 -4.35 7.73
N PRO A 435 19.39 -4.13 8.93
CA PRO A 435 18.64 -3.59 10.04
C PRO A 435 18.50 -2.07 9.90
N VAL A 436 17.29 -1.58 10.15
CA VAL A 436 16.90 -0.17 10.14
C VAL A 436 16.24 0.21 11.47
N GLN A 437 16.42 1.45 11.88
CA GLN A 437 15.88 2.01 13.12
C GLN A 437 15.41 3.45 12.92
N TRP A 438 14.39 3.86 13.69
CA TRP A 438 13.82 5.21 13.65
C TRP A 438 13.25 5.60 15.01
N ILE A 439 12.99 6.90 15.19
CA ILE A 439 12.33 7.45 16.37
C ILE A 439 10.82 7.49 16.12
N LYS A 440 10.06 7.03 17.11
CA LYS A 440 8.59 7.04 17.08
C LYS A 440 8.07 8.48 17.07
N VAL A 441 6.93 8.71 16.41
CA VAL A 441 6.30 10.03 16.40
C VAL A 441 5.72 10.33 17.79
N PRO A 442 6.04 11.47 18.42
CA PRO A 442 5.51 11.84 19.72
C PRO A 442 3.97 11.94 19.70
N PRO A 443 3.27 11.45 20.74
CA PRO A 443 1.81 11.45 20.80
C PRO A 443 1.20 12.87 20.79
N GLU A 444 1.94 13.86 21.29
CA GLU A 444 1.53 15.28 21.34
C GLU A 444 1.37 15.92 19.97
N LEU A 445 2.07 15.39 18.96
CA LEU A 445 2.06 15.89 17.59
C LEU A 445 1.14 15.08 16.67
N THR A 446 0.60 13.96 17.18
CA THR A 446 -0.34 13.11 16.45
C THR A 446 -1.76 13.45 16.85
N LYS A 447 -2.50 14.14 15.99
CA LYS A 447 -3.95 14.32 16.12
C LYS A 447 -4.70 13.04 15.70
N GLY A 448 -4.33 11.91 16.32
CA GLY A 448 -4.85 10.56 16.08
C GLY A 448 -3.94 9.43 16.60
N TYR A 449 -4.44 8.19 16.60
CA TYR A 449 -3.70 7.00 17.03
C TYR A 449 -2.89 6.40 15.88
N ILE A 450 -1.56 6.35 16.01
CA ILE A 450 -0.69 5.64 15.07
C ILE A 450 -0.95 4.13 15.19
N LEU A 451 -1.45 3.55 14.10
CA LEU A 451 -1.71 2.12 13.96
C LEU A 451 -0.43 1.36 13.62
N GLY A 452 0.50 2.01 12.90
CA GLY A 452 1.85 1.53 12.70
C GLY A 452 2.62 2.24 11.59
N TYR A 453 3.57 1.52 10.98
CA TYR A 453 4.50 2.08 10.00
C TYR A 453 4.49 1.25 8.71
N ARG A 454 4.62 1.93 7.56
CA ARG A 454 4.91 1.30 6.27
C ARG A 454 6.32 1.65 5.85
N LEU A 455 7.15 0.64 5.66
CA LEU A 455 8.51 0.80 5.15
C LEU A 455 8.53 0.47 3.67
N TYR A 456 9.23 1.31 2.92
CA TYR A 456 9.42 1.13 1.48
C TYR A 456 10.89 0.92 1.19
N LEU A 457 11.18 -0.15 0.47
CA LEU A 457 12.53 -0.53 0.07
C LEU A 457 12.57 -0.64 -1.46
N LYS A 458 13.51 0.04 -2.09
CA LYS A 458 13.75 -0.04 -3.53
C LYS A 458 15.20 -0.43 -3.79
N LEU A 459 15.41 -1.47 -4.60
CA LEU A 459 16.74 -1.84 -5.08
C LEU A 459 17.24 -0.79 -6.08
N ILE A 460 18.45 -0.27 -5.90
CA ILE A 460 19.03 0.77 -6.77
C ILE A 460 20.14 0.19 -7.64
N THR A 461 21.12 -0.46 -7.01
CA THR A 461 22.22 -1.10 -7.73
C THR A 461 22.49 -2.50 -7.22
N VAL A 462 22.95 -3.36 -8.13
CA VAL A 462 23.49 -4.69 -7.83
C VAL A 462 24.86 -4.78 -8.47
N GLY A 463 25.91 -5.06 -7.69
CA GLY A 463 27.28 -5.15 -8.23
C GLY A 463 27.76 -3.86 -8.91
N LEU A 464 27.33 -2.70 -8.40
CA LEU A 464 27.58 -1.35 -8.95
C LEU A 464 26.88 -1.04 -10.29
N GLU A 465 26.01 -1.92 -10.79
CA GLU A 465 25.17 -1.67 -11.97
C GLU A 465 23.78 -1.20 -11.53
N GLU A 466 23.22 -0.18 -12.19
CA GLU A 466 21.88 0.35 -11.88
C GLU A 466 20.76 -0.59 -12.35
N VAL A 467 19.71 -0.71 -11.54
CA VAL A 467 18.50 -1.50 -11.84
C VAL A 467 17.35 -0.53 -12.11
N PRO A 468 17.08 -0.16 -13.38
CA PRO A 468 16.13 0.91 -13.71
C PRO A 468 14.68 0.57 -13.30
N ASP A 469 14.28 -0.70 -13.39
CA ASP A 469 12.90 -1.16 -13.14
C ASP A 469 12.75 -1.95 -11.83
N ALA A 470 13.49 -1.56 -10.80
CA ALA A 470 13.34 -2.18 -9.48
C ALA A 470 11.99 -1.88 -8.84
N ARG A 471 11.27 -2.93 -8.47
CA ARG A 471 10.01 -2.83 -7.71
C ARG A 471 10.27 -2.29 -6.31
N VAL A 472 9.37 -1.43 -5.84
CA VAL A 472 9.37 -0.99 -4.44
C VAL A 472 8.64 -2.05 -3.63
N THR A 473 9.32 -2.62 -2.64
CA THR A 473 8.71 -3.54 -1.69
C THR A 473 8.15 -2.74 -0.50
N GLU A 474 6.89 -3.00 -0.18
CA GLU A 474 6.19 -2.40 0.96
C GLU A 474 6.13 -3.41 2.10
N ILE A 475 6.47 -2.97 3.32
CA ILE A 475 6.37 -3.75 4.54
C ILE A 475 5.49 -3.01 5.52
N ILE A 476 4.40 -3.66 5.94
CA ILE A 476 3.42 -3.08 6.87
C ILE A 476 3.70 -3.62 8.27
N LEU A 477 4.10 -2.73 9.18
CA LEU A 477 4.32 -3.03 10.59
C LEU A 477 3.13 -2.54 11.40
N LYS A 478 2.46 -3.46 12.11
CA LYS A 478 1.40 -3.13 13.07
C LYS A 478 2.01 -2.77 14.43
N GLY A 479 1.35 -1.87 15.16
CA GLY A 479 1.87 -1.35 16.42
C GLY A 479 2.96 -0.31 16.21
N GLN A 480 3.70 0.03 17.27
CA GLN A 480 4.70 1.10 17.22
C GLN A 480 6.14 0.59 17.46
N PRO A 481 6.71 -0.25 16.56
CA PRO A 481 8.11 -0.63 16.62
C PRO A 481 9.03 0.56 16.29
N SER A 482 10.27 0.52 16.76
CA SER A 482 11.33 1.51 16.47
C SER A 482 12.48 0.95 15.62
N SER A 483 12.38 -0.31 15.22
CA SER A 483 13.36 -0.98 14.37
C SER A 483 12.73 -2.10 13.56
N TYR A 484 13.39 -2.47 12.46
CA TYR A 484 13.02 -3.58 11.59
C TYR A 484 14.27 -4.12 10.88
N VAL A 485 14.28 -5.41 10.56
CA VAL A 485 15.36 -6.03 9.78
C VAL A 485 14.79 -6.50 8.46
N PHE A 486 15.24 -5.89 7.36
CA PHE A 486 14.95 -6.41 6.03
C PHE A 486 15.76 -7.68 5.82
N GLU A 487 15.12 -8.77 5.43
CA GLU A 487 15.73 -10.07 5.12
C GLU A 487 15.51 -10.46 3.66
N GLY A 488 16.26 -11.45 3.19
CA GLY A 488 16.14 -11.93 1.80
C GLY A 488 16.67 -10.95 0.75
N LEU A 489 17.52 -10.00 1.17
CA LEU A 489 18.12 -9.02 0.27
C LEU A 489 19.22 -9.63 -0.59
N ASP A 490 19.40 -9.04 -1.77
CA ASP A 490 20.57 -9.28 -2.60
C ASP A 490 21.84 -8.67 -2.00
N PHE A 491 22.91 -9.46 -1.90
CA PHE A 491 24.22 -9.00 -1.47
C PHE A 491 24.92 -8.17 -2.56
N PHE A 492 25.93 -7.39 -2.16
CA PHE A 492 26.59 -6.36 -2.98
C PHE A 492 25.59 -5.42 -3.68
N SER A 493 24.55 -5.04 -2.96
CA SER A 493 23.48 -4.21 -3.49
C SER A 493 23.20 -3.00 -2.62
N LYS A 494 22.83 -1.90 -3.28
CA LYS A 494 22.44 -0.63 -2.69
C LYS A 494 20.93 -0.47 -2.77
N TYR A 495 20.33 -0.10 -1.65
CA TYR A 495 18.90 0.09 -1.51
C TYR A 495 18.57 1.52 -1.09
N GLN A 496 17.41 1.99 -1.56
CA GLN A 496 16.77 3.22 -1.13
C GLN A 496 15.65 2.88 -0.15
N ILE A 497 15.62 3.56 1.00
CA ILE A 497 14.66 3.29 2.08
C ILE A 497 14.01 4.58 2.54
N TYR A 498 12.70 4.54 2.71
CA TYR A 498 11.94 5.56 3.42
C TYR A 498 10.77 4.90 4.14
N LEU A 499 10.18 5.58 5.12
CA LEU A 499 9.00 5.08 5.82
C LEU A 499 7.97 6.16 6.09
N ILE A 500 6.75 5.72 6.36
CA ILE A 500 5.61 6.56 6.73
C ILE A 500 4.91 5.95 7.95
N ALA A 501 4.28 6.80 8.75
CA ALA A 501 3.34 6.38 9.78
C ALA A 501 1.92 6.39 9.18
N TYR A 502 1.05 5.47 9.61
CA TYR A 502 -0.33 5.47 9.18
C TYR A 502 -1.30 5.43 10.37
N THR A 503 -2.41 6.16 10.25
CA THR A 503 -3.54 6.20 11.18
C THR A 503 -4.81 5.79 10.42
N VAL A 504 -5.96 5.73 11.11
CA VAL A 504 -7.27 5.58 10.44
C VAL A 504 -7.54 6.77 9.49
N GLY A 505 -7.02 7.95 9.81
CA GLY A 505 -7.19 9.18 9.03
C GLY A 505 -6.26 9.33 7.82
N GLY A 506 -5.33 8.38 7.60
CA GLY A 506 -4.44 8.34 6.44
C GLY A 506 -2.95 8.28 6.79
N ASP A 507 -2.14 8.55 5.77
CA ASP A 507 -0.69 8.35 5.77
C ASP A 507 0.06 9.66 6.02
N SER A 508 1.10 9.61 6.86
CA SER A 508 2.01 10.72 7.05
C SER A 508 2.80 11.03 5.78
N PRO A 509 3.41 12.23 5.67
CA PRO A 509 4.47 12.49 4.69
C PRO A 509 5.59 11.43 4.78
N ARG A 510 6.39 11.30 3.70
CA ARG A 510 7.57 10.43 3.67
C ARG A 510 8.65 10.94 4.60
N SER A 511 9.32 10.04 5.32
CA SER A 511 10.58 10.35 5.99
C SER A 511 11.65 10.81 4.98
N ASN A 512 12.77 11.30 5.48
CA ASN A 512 13.96 11.46 4.66
C ASN A 512 14.34 10.12 4.02
N ILE A 513 14.71 10.17 2.75
CA ILE A 513 15.17 9.00 2.00
C ILE A 513 16.62 8.72 2.42
N ILE A 514 16.89 7.49 2.83
CA ILE A 514 18.25 7.02 3.11
C ILE A 514 18.68 5.97 2.09
N TYR A 515 19.98 5.82 1.93
CA TYR A 515 20.57 4.78 1.11
C TYR A 515 21.43 3.87 1.96
N ALA A 516 21.32 2.57 1.73
CA ALA A 516 22.03 1.58 2.50
C ALA A 516 22.56 0.43 1.64
N GLU A 517 23.71 -0.10 2.02
CA GLU A 517 24.40 -1.17 1.29
C GLU A 517 24.51 -2.45 2.13
N THR A 518 24.17 -3.58 1.50
CA THR A 518 24.48 -4.93 1.99
C THR A 518 25.98 -5.23 1.85
N CYS A 519 26.47 -6.25 2.56
CA CYS A 519 27.85 -6.68 2.41
C CYS A 519 28.17 -7.14 0.97
N ARG A 520 29.37 -6.81 0.50
CA ARG A 520 29.76 -7.04 -0.90
C ARG A 520 30.23 -8.47 -1.18
N CYS A 521 30.79 -9.13 -0.17
CA CYS A 521 31.33 -10.49 -0.28
C CYS A 521 31.00 -11.32 0.95
N GLY A 522 31.06 -12.64 0.78
CA GLY A 522 31.04 -13.58 1.89
C GLY A 522 32.36 -13.61 2.66
N PRO A 523 32.41 -14.36 3.78
CA PRO A 523 33.62 -14.49 4.58
C PRO A 523 34.78 -15.11 3.81
N THR A 524 34.50 -16.07 2.93
CA THR A 524 35.48 -16.78 2.11
C THR A 524 34.97 -16.92 0.69
N LEU A 525 35.82 -16.63 -0.30
CA LEU A 525 35.56 -16.89 -1.72
C LEU A 525 36.31 -18.16 -2.13
N SER A 526 35.56 -19.14 -2.62
CA SER A 526 36.08 -20.43 -3.09
C SER A 526 36.80 -20.27 -4.42
N THR A 527 37.88 -21.05 -4.63
CA THR A 527 38.65 -20.99 -5.88
C THR A 527 38.89 -22.37 -6.48
N GLN A 528 39.08 -22.39 -7.80
CA GLN A 528 39.57 -23.54 -8.55
C GLN A 528 40.68 -23.07 -9.49
N TRP A 529 41.82 -23.74 -9.49
CA TRP A 529 42.99 -23.28 -10.25
C TRP A 529 43.89 -24.43 -10.72
N SER A 530 44.67 -24.19 -11.78
CA SER A 530 45.73 -25.10 -12.22
C SER A 530 47.08 -24.40 -12.18
N ASN A 531 48.16 -25.11 -11.85
CA ASN A 531 49.51 -24.54 -11.86
C ASN A 531 50.02 -24.30 -13.29
N LEU A 532 50.28 -23.04 -13.63
CA LEU A 532 50.80 -22.59 -14.92
C LEU A 532 51.69 -21.36 -14.71
N ALA A 533 52.97 -21.60 -14.38
CA ALA A 533 53.93 -20.52 -14.13
C ALA A 533 54.17 -19.67 -15.40
N PRO A 534 54.17 -18.33 -15.31
CA PRO A 534 54.18 -17.48 -14.10
C PRO A 534 52.78 -17.05 -13.59
N TYR A 535 51.70 -17.45 -14.26
CA TYR A 535 50.34 -17.01 -13.92
C TYR A 535 49.90 -17.54 -12.56
N THR A 536 50.14 -18.83 -12.30
CA THR A 536 49.85 -19.53 -11.04
C THR A 536 51.00 -20.46 -10.70
N ASN A 537 51.53 -20.34 -9.49
CA ASN A 537 52.61 -21.20 -8.99
C ASN A 537 52.45 -21.43 -7.48
N ILE A 538 51.33 -22.02 -7.10
CA ILE A 538 51.00 -22.23 -5.68
C ILE A 538 51.65 -23.53 -5.22
N THR A 539 52.56 -23.42 -4.25
CA THR A 539 53.25 -24.55 -3.61
C THR A 539 52.88 -24.58 -2.13
N ASN A 540 52.40 -25.72 -1.64
CA ASN A 540 51.87 -25.91 -0.27
C ASN A 540 50.75 -24.92 0.12
N PRO A 541 49.51 -25.12 -0.37
CA PRO A 541 48.38 -24.25 -0.05
C PRO A 541 47.97 -24.30 1.44
N GLU A 542 48.30 -25.37 2.17
CA GLU A 542 47.95 -25.55 3.60
C GLU A 542 48.67 -24.58 4.56
N TYR A 543 49.82 -24.01 4.17
CA TYR A 543 50.62 -23.18 5.08
C TYR A 543 50.08 -21.74 5.24
N TYR A 544 48.97 -21.39 4.57
CA TYR A 544 48.48 -20.01 4.50
C TYR A 544 47.15 -19.82 5.21
N ASN A 545 47.20 -19.59 6.52
CA ASN A 545 46.05 -19.22 7.35
C ASN A 545 46.09 -17.77 7.87
N LYS A 546 46.99 -16.88 7.39
CA LYS A 546 47.02 -15.45 7.81
C LYS A 546 47.85 -14.53 6.88
N LYS A 547 47.14 -13.64 6.17
CA LYS A 547 47.49 -12.25 5.76
C LYS A 547 48.74 -11.88 4.94
N ILE A 548 49.77 -12.72 4.71
CA ILE A 548 50.95 -12.31 3.89
C ILE A 548 51.24 -13.29 2.74
N LEU A 549 50.68 -13.04 1.54
CA LEU A 549 51.02 -13.82 0.35
C LEU A 549 52.53 -13.72 0.09
N LYS A 550 53.19 -14.85 -0.14
CA LYS A 550 54.56 -14.86 -0.66
C LYS A 550 54.52 -14.39 -2.12
N ASP A 551 55.50 -13.57 -2.52
CA ASP A 551 55.63 -13.06 -3.90
C ASP A 551 55.79 -14.18 -4.95
N ASP A 552 56.07 -15.42 -4.51
CA ASP A 552 56.37 -16.58 -5.34
C ASP A 552 55.14 -17.34 -5.89
N TRP A 553 53.91 -17.04 -5.42
CA TRP A 553 52.69 -17.82 -5.78
C TRP A 553 52.13 -17.56 -7.19
N GLY A 554 52.89 -16.83 -8.00
CA GLY A 554 52.48 -16.41 -9.34
C GLY A 554 51.59 -15.17 -9.32
N ILE A 555 51.25 -14.70 -10.50
CA ILE A 555 50.64 -13.37 -10.66
C ILE A 555 49.17 -13.32 -10.21
N PHE A 556 48.40 -14.37 -10.50
CA PHE A 556 46.95 -14.39 -10.26
C PHE A 556 46.59 -14.38 -8.78
N PRO A 557 47.15 -15.24 -7.91
CA PRO A 557 46.79 -15.27 -6.49
C PRO A 557 47.00 -13.93 -5.78
N TYR A 558 48.09 -13.22 -6.13
CA TYR A 558 48.38 -11.88 -5.61
C TYR A 558 47.29 -10.87 -6.03
N ILE A 559 47.01 -10.77 -7.33
CA ILE A 559 46.03 -9.82 -7.87
C ILE A 559 44.63 -10.13 -7.33
N VAL A 560 44.23 -11.41 -7.32
CA VAL A 560 42.92 -11.86 -6.83
C VAL A 560 42.74 -11.49 -5.37
N ASN A 561 43.71 -11.78 -4.50
CA ASN A 561 43.59 -11.48 -3.08
C ASN A 561 43.57 -9.97 -2.79
N ASP A 562 44.44 -9.17 -3.42
CA ASP A 562 44.44 -7.71 -3.25
C ASP A 562 43.16 -7.07 -3.80
N ALA A 563 42.64 -7.57 -4.92
CA ALA A 563 41.38 -7.12 -5.50
C ALA A 563 40.17 -7.48 -4.64
N VAL A 564 40.14 -8.68 -4.05
CA VAL A 564 39.09 -9.12 -3.12
C VAL A 564 39.07 -8.23 -1.88
N VAL A 565 40.22 -7.99 -1.24
CA VAL A 565 40.30 -7.09 -0.08
C VAL A 565 39.81 -5.68 -0.44
N PHE A 566 40.17 -5.18 -1.63
CA PHE A 566 39.77 -3.86 -2.09
C PHE A 566 38.27 -3.75 -2.40
N CYS A 567 37.71 -4.74 -3.10
CA CYS A 567 36.34 -4.70 -3.57
C CYS A 567 35.32 -5.12 -2.52
N CYS A 568 35.64 -6.13 -1.70
CA CYS A 568 34.76 -6.65 -0.66
C CYS A 568 34.58 -5.67 0.51
N GLN A 569 35.58 -4.82 0.76
CA GLN A 569 35.63 -3.94 1.93
C GLN A 569 35.41 -4.73 3.23
N THR A 570 35.04 -4.04 4.31
CA THR A 570 34.73 -4.68 5.59
C THR A 570 33.23 -4.91 5.74
N CYS A 571 32.87 -6.05 6.32
CA CYS A 571 31.49 -6.43 6.62
C CYS A 571 31.35 -6.67 8.12
N ARG A 572 30.30 -6.16 8.78
CA ARG A 572 30.14 -6.31 10.24
C ARG A 572 29.95 -7.76 10.69
N SER A 573 29.38 -8.63 9.85
CA SER A 573 29.18 -10.05 10.19
C SER A 573 30.48 -10.87 10.28
N HIS A 574 31.51 -10.56 9.49
CA HIS A 574 32.73 -11.38 9.40
C HIS A 574 34.04 -10.58 9.26
N ASN A 575 33.96 -9.25 9.41
CA ASN A 575 35.04 -8.25 9.33
C ASN A 575 35.73 -8.14 7.96
N TYR A 576 36.46 -9.16 7.51
CA TYR A 576 37.19 -9.16 6.23
C TYR A 576 36.90 -10.42 5.44
N SER A 577 36.76 -10.29 4.11
CA SER A 577 36.66 -11.43 3.20
C SER A 577 38.06 -11.92 2.81
N SER A 578 38.22 -13.24 2.71
CA SER A 578 39.46 -13.88 2.23
C SER A 578 39.19 -14.79 1.03
N VAL A 579 40.26 -15.10 0.31
CA VAL A 579 40.23 -16.04 -0.82
C VAL A 579 40.75 -17.38 -0.35
N LEU A 580 39.98 -18.45 -0.63
CA LEU A 580 40.31 -19.81 -0.24
C LEU A 580 40.99 -20.53 -1.41
N PHE A 581 42.31 -20.67 -1.35
CA PHE A 581 43.12 -21.34 -2.37
C PHE A 581 43.29 -22.85 -2.12
N THR A 582 42.79 -23.37 -1.00
CA THR A 582 42.93 -24.78 -0.60
C THR A 582 41.77 -25.64 -1.07
N GLN A 583 40.54 -25.13 -0.98
CA GLN A 583 39.32 -25.87 -1.28
C GLN A 583 38.37 -25.10 -2.18
N ASN A 584 37.66 -25.84 -3.03
CA ASN A 584 36.58 -25.34 -3.86
C ASN A 584 35.24 -25.30 -3.08
N TYR A 585 34.15 -24.91 -3.75
CA TYR A 585 32.82 -24.83 -3.12
C TYR A 585 32.36 -26.17 -2.53
N HIS A 586 32.76 -27.29 -3.12
CA HIS A 586 32.42 -28.65 -2.69
C HIS A 586 33.34 -29.21 -1.58
N GLY A 587 34.32 -28.44 -1.11
CA GLY A 587 35.30 -28.89 -0.11
C GLY A 587 36.41 -29.79 -0.67
N GLN A 588 36.50 -29.95 -1.99
CA GLN A 588 37.57 -30.67 -2.67
C GLN A 588 38.79 -29.75 -2.88
N PRO A 589 39.99 -30.29 -3.13
CA PRO A 589 41.17 -29.46 -3.43
C PRO A 589 40.92 -28.48 -4.58
N SER A 590 41.33 -27.22 -4.40
CA SER A 590 41.21 -26.19 -5.46
C SER A 590 42.13 -26.45 -6.66
N GLU A 591 43.22 -27.20 -6.47
CA GLU A 591 44.16 -27.51 -7.55
C GLU A 591 43.60 -28.57 -8.51
N VAL A 592 43.61 -28.26 -9.80
CA VAL A 592 43.29 -29.19 -10.89
C VAL A 592 44.49 -29.35 -11.81
N PHE A 593 44.79 -30.59 -12.18
CA PHE A 593 45.89 -30.90 -13.09
C PHE A 593 45.42 -30.89 -14.54
N GLY A 594 46.01 -30.03 -15.36
CA GLY A 594 45.71 -29.89 -16.79
C GLY A 594 44.63 -28.86 -17.11
N ASN A 595 44.73 -28.26 -18.30
CA ASN A 595 43.86 -27.18 -18.75
C ASN A 595 42.43 -27.69 -19.05
N GLU A 596 42.31 -28.90 -19.62
CA GLU A 596 41.00 -29.51 -19.90
C GLU A 596 40.20 -29.75 -18.61
N ALA A 597 40.85 -30.35 -17.60
CA ALA A 597 40.21 -30.61 -16.32
C ALA A 597 39.82 -29.30 -15.60
N LEU A 598 40.64 -28.23 -15.71
CA LEU A 598 40.29 -26.93 -15.17
C LEU A 598 39.05 -26.34 -15.85
N VAL A 599 38.96 -26.40 -17.18
CA VAL A 599 37.77 -25.90 -17.91
C VAL A 599 36.52 -26.72 -17.57
N ASN A 600 36.65 -28.05 -17.45
CA ASN A 600 35.55 -28.94 -17.10
C ASN A 600 35.09 -28.79 -15.64
N SER A 601 35.93 -28.24 -14.76
CA SER A 601 35.60 -28.00 -13.35
C SER A 601 34.70 -26.78 -13.09
N ILE A 602 34.38 -25.98 -14.13
CA ILE A 602 33.55 -24.78 -13.98
C ILE A 602 32.08 -25.19 -13.78
N ASP A 603 31.68 -25.32 -12.52
CA ASP A 603 30.39 -25.84 -12.04
C ASP A 603 29.31 -24.77 -11.81
N GLY A 604 29.67 -23.48 -11.89
CA GLY A 604 28.77 -22.37 -11.60
C GLY A 604 28.58 -22.05 -10.11
N LEU A 605 29.17 -22.83 -9.21
CA LEU A 605 29.09 -22.69 -7.76
C LEU A 605 30.39 -22.15 -7.16
N THR A 606 31.54 -22.61 -7.65
CA THR A 606 32.84 -22.14 -7.21
C THR A 606 33.07 -20.70 -7.66
N ASP A 607 33.40 -19.79 -6.73
CA ASP A 607 33.33 -18.35 -6.99
C ASP A 607 34.28 -17.89 -8.10
N LEU A 608 35.49 -18.45 -8.13
CA LEU A 608 36.60 -18.01 -9.00
C LEU A 608 37.31 -19.21 -9.65
N THR A 609 37.51 -19.16 -10.97
CA THR A 609 38.33 -20.14 -11.69
C THR A 609 39.43 -19.46 -12.52
N PHE A 610 40.69 -19.85 -12.35
CA PHE A 610 41.83 -19.25 -13.05
C PHE A 610 43.09 -20.16 -13.09
N PRO A 611 44.04 -19.98 -14.02
CA PRO A 611 44.02 -19.05 -15.15
C PRO A 611 43.23 -19.65 -16.32
N ILE A 612 42.14 -19.00 -16.71
CA ILE A 612 41.37 -19.40 -17.90
C ILE A 612 41.80 -18.50 -19.05
N TYR A 613 42.04 -19.11 -20.21
CA TYR A 613 42.41 -18.36 -21.41
C TYR A 613 41.20 -17.69 -22.07
N GLY A 614 41.43 -16.55 -22.71
CA GLY A 614 40.45 -15.74 -23.42
C GLY A 614 41.11 -14.66 -24.28
N TYR A 615 40.41 -13.56 -24.52
CA TYR A 615 40.91 -12.38 -25.25
C TYR A 615 40.52 -11.08 -24.53
N VAL A 616 41.23 -9.97 -24.82
CA VAL A 616 41.14 -8.70 -24.06
C VAL A 616 39.73 -8.07 -24.08
N GLY A 617 38.92 -8.34 -25.10
CA GLY A 617 37.53 -7.87 -25.20
C GLY A 617 36.47 -8.84 -24.69
N MET A 618 36.86 -10.01 -24.17
CA MET A 618 35.93 -11.04 -23.72
C MET A 618 35.33 -10.64 -22.37
N SER A 619 34.01 -10.64 -22.28
CA SER A 619 33.29 -10.35 -21.03
C SER A 619 32.53 -11.54 -20.47
N TRP A 620 32.35 -12.59 -21.28
CA TRP A 620 31.63 -13.81 -20.97
C TRP A 620 32.41 -15.04 -21.44
N TYR A 621 32.44 -16.09 -20.62
CA TYR A 621 33.00 -17.41 -20.92
C TYR A 621 31.89 -18.43 -21.09
N HIS A 622 31.94 -19.22 -22.17
CA HIS A 622 30.85 -20.09 -22.63
C HIS A 622 29.46 -19.41 -22.68
N GLN A 623 29.41 -18.08 -22.81
CA GLN A 623 28.20 -17.24 -22.79
C GLN A 623 27.37 -17.27 -21.48
N ILE A 624 27.79 -18.04 -20.47
CA ILE A 624 27.03 -18.21 -19.21
C ILE A 624 27.77 -17.57 -18.03
N TYR A 625 29.10 -17.66 -18.01
CA TYR A 625 29.91 -17.18 -16.91
C TYR A 625 30.54 -15.82 -17.24
N LYS A 626 30.66 -14.92 -16.26
CA LYS A 626 31.34 -13.64 -16.49
C LYS A 626 32.85 -13.88 -16.51
N TYR A 627 33.54 -13.30 -17.48
CA TYR A 627 35.00 -13.39 -17.62
C TYR A 627 35.65 -12.03 -17.46
N THR A 628 36.77 -11.96 -16.74
CA THR A 628 37.59 -10.76 -16.65
C THR A 628 39.02 -11.10 -17.09
N PRO A 629 39.51 -10.55 -18.23
CA PRO A 629 40.91 -10.70 -18.62
C PRO A 629 41.79 -9.95 -17.62
N LEU A 630 42.73 -10.64 -16.98
CA LEU A 630 43.68 -10.01 -16.06
C LEU A 630 44.94 -9.53 -16.79
N ILE A 631 45.51 -10.38 -17.64
CA ILE A 631 46.82 -10.18 -18.25
C ILE A 631 46.75 -10.55 -19.73
N GLU A 632 47.25 -9.66 -20.58
CA GLU A 632 47.46 -9.92 -21.99
C GLU A 632 48.84 -10.55 -22.20
N SER A 633 48.90 -11.58 -23.04
CA SER A 633 50.14 -12.22 -23.46
C SER A 633 50.91 -11.34 -24.45
N PRO A 634 52.25 -11.27 -24.38
CA PRO A 634 53.07 -10.57 -25.35
C PRO A 634 53.23 -11.35 -26.67
N GLY A 635 52.72 -12.59 -26.74
CA GLY A 635 52.73 -13.44 -27.93
C GLY A 635 53.22 -14.86 -27.67
N SER A 636 53.16 -15.70 -28.70
CA SER A 636 53.55 -17.12 -28.64
C SER A 636 54.95 -17.33 -29.24
N ALA A 637 55.86 -17.87 -28.43
CA ALA A 637 57.20 -18.25 -28.83
C ALA A 637 57.20 -19.63 -29.52
N PHE A 638 57.79 -19.70 -30.72
CA PHE A 638 58.09 -20.93 -31.42
C PHE A 638 59.51 -21.39 -31.09
N LEU A 639 59.61 -22.48 -30.35
CA LEU A 639 60.86 -23.08 -29.90
C LEU A 639 61.23 -24.26 -30.79
N VAL A 640 62.50 -24.35 -31.17
CA VAL A 640 63.05 -25.45 -31.99
C VAL A 640 64.29 -26.02 -31.32
N ARG A 641 64.61 -27.28 -31.61
CA ARG A 641 65.86 -27.89 -31.18
C ARG A 641 67.04 -27.36 -32.02
N LYS A 642 68.15 -26.98 -31.37
CA LYS A 642 69.40 -26.56 -32.02
C LYS A 642 70.07 -27.75 -32.70
N GLU A 643 70.16 -27.75 -34.02
CA GLU A 643 70.94 -28.75 -34.77
C GLU A 643 72.42 -28.33 -34.81
N LYS A 644 73.32 -29.25 -34.50
CA LYS A 644 74.77 -29.06 -34.68
C LYS A 644 75.10 -29.12 -36.17
N SER A 645 75.06 -27.99 -36.88
CA SER A 645 75.46 -27.92 -38.28
C SER A 645 76.96 -27.65 -38.42
N ASN A 646 77.64 -28.37 -39.32
CA ASN A 646 79.01 -28.08 -39.76
C ASN A 646 79.03 -26.87 -40.71
N LEU A 647 78.50 -25.73 -40.26
CA LEU A 647 78.37 -24.51 -41.06
C LEU A 647 79.73 -24.05 -41.61
N SER A 648 80.79 -24.16 -40.79
CA SER A 648 82.16 -23.81 -41.17
C SER A 648 82.74 -24.67 -42.30
N GLY A 649 82.41 -25.96 -42.35
CA GLY A 649 82.84 -26.86 -43.42
C GLY A 649 82.14 -26.55 -44.75
N LEU A 650 80.85 -26.21 -44.68
CA LEU A 650 80.04 -25.87 -45.85
C LEU A 650 80.46 -24.52 -46.48
N LEU A 651 80.81 -23.54 -45.64
CA LEU A 651 81.34 -22.24 -46.08
C LEU A 651 82.72 -22.37 -46.75
N MET A 652 83.62 -23.20 -46.23
CA MET A 652 84.95 -23.40 -46.79
C MET A 652 84.92 -24.11 -48.16
N LEU A 653 84.02 -25.10 -48.32
CA LEU A 653 83.76 -25.75 -49.61
C LEU A 653 83.28 -24.75 -50.67
N ASN A 654 82.41 -23.81 -50.30
CA ASN A 654 81.91 -22.78 -51.20
C ASN A 654 82.99 -21.76 -51.61
N ILE A 655 83.91 -21.39 -50.72
CA ILE A 655 85.03 -20.48 -51.03
C ILE A 655 86.03 -21.18 -51.97
N LEU A 656 86.40 -22.42 -51.68
CA LEU A 656 87.31 -23.21 -52.52
C LEU A 656 86.71 -23.50 -53.91
N GLY A 657 85.39 -23.63 -54.02
CA GLY A 657 84.69 -23.84 -55.30
C GLY A 657 84.91 -22.74 -56.35
N ASN A 658 85.37 -21.55 -55.96
CA ASN A 658 85.61 -20.42 -56.86
C ASN A 658 87.00 -20.42 -57.53
N TRP A 659 87.84 -21.43 -57.30
CA TRP A 659 89.19 -21.54 -57.87
C TRP A 659 89.29 -21.45 -59.41
N PRO A 660 88.31 -21.89 -60.25
CA PRO A 660 88.42 -21.79 -61.70
C PRO A 660 88.51 -20.34 -62.18
N LEU A 661 87.84 -19.42 -61.45
CA LEU A 661 87.79 -18.00 -61.78
C LEU A 661 89.14 -17.31 -61.47
N ALA A 662 89.84 -17.75 -60.42
CA ALA A 662 91.21 -17.32 -60.11
C ALA A 662 92.21 -17.81 -61.17
N VAL A 663 92.07 -19.04 -61.66
CA VAL A 663 92.91 -19.57 -62.76
C VAL A 663 92.67 -18.79 -64.05
N MET A 664 91.41 -18.50 -64.39
CA MET A 664 91.05 -17.69 -65.55
C MET A 664 91.71 -16.30 -65.50
N ILE A 665 91.74 -15.64 -64.33
CA ILE A 665 92.40 -14.36 -64.11
C ILE A 665 93.91 -14.42 -64.41
N VAL A 666 94.61 -15.44 -63.91
CA VAL A 666 96.05 -15.62 -64.15
C VAL A 666 96.33 -15.86 -65.63
N CYS A 667 95.50 -16.67 -66.31
CA CYS A 667 95.61 -16.92 -67.75
C CYS A 667 95.39 -15.64 -68.57
N MET A 668 94.39 -14.82 -68.22
CA MET A 668 94.14 -13.54 -68.88
C MET A 668 95.31 -12.56 -68.68
N ALA A 669 95.87 -12.47 -67.47
CA ALA A 669 97.05 -11.65 -67.21
C ALA A 669 98.26 -12.13 -68.02
N PHE A 670 98.44 -13.44 -68.18
CA PHE A 670 99.52 -14.00 -69.01
C PHE A 670 99.34 -13.66 -70.49
N ALA A 671 98.12 -13.79 -71.01
CA ALA A 671 97.79 -13.41 -72.39
C ALA A 671 98.02 -11.91 -72.63
N ALA A 672 97.53 -11.05 -71.73
CA ALA A 672 97.75 -9.62 -71.80
C ALA A 672 99.23 -9.23 -71.70
N GLY A 673 99.98 -9.93 -70.86
CA GLY A 673 101.43 -9.77 -70.75
C GLY A 673 102.19 -10.14 -72.02
N ALA A 674 101.79 -11.22 -72.69
CA ALA A 674 102.37 -11.63 -73.97
C ALA A 674 102.06 -10.62 -75.09
N ILE A 675 100.84 -10.09 -75.12
CA ILE A 675 100.44 -9.03 -76.07
C ILE A 675 101.27 -7.76 -75.83
N MET A 676 101.43 -7.36 -74.57
CA MET A 676 102.21 -6.17 -74.23
C MET A 676 103.68 -6.29 -74.55
N TRP A 677 104.27 -7.46 -74.29
CA TRP A 677 105.63 -7.74 -74.74
C TRP A 677 105.73 -7.61 -76.26
N TRP A 678 104.79 -8.18 -77.03
CA TRP A 678 104.81 -8.11 -78.48
C TRP A 678 104.70 -6.67 -79.01
N LEU A 679 103.89 -5.82 -78.37
CA LEU A 679 103.73 -4.40 -78.71
C LEU A 679 104.96 -3.55 -78.36
N GLU A 680 105.65 -3.87 -77.26
CA GLU A 680 106.75 -3.05 -76.73
C GLU A 680 108.15 -3.55 -77.12
N LYS A 681 108.32 -4.79 -77.58
CA LYS A 681 109.66 -5.39 -77.85
C LYS A 681 110.56 -4.58 -78.78
N SER A 682 109.99 -3.80 -79.70
CA SER A 682 110.73 -2.99 -80.67
C SER A 682 110.94 -1.54 -80.22
N GLY A 683 110.06 -1.00 -79.38
CA GLY A 683 110.07 0.41 -78.95
C GLY A 683 110.58 0.66 -77.53
N ASN A 684 110.60 -0.37 -76.68
CA ASN A 684 111.01 -0.30 -75.28
C ASN A 684 111.75 -1.57 -74.84
N SER A 685 112.86 -1.87 -75.52
CA SER A 685 113.67 -3.07 -75.29
C SER A 685 114.40 -3.08 -73.93
N GLU A 686 114.50 -1.93 -73.27
CA GLU A 686 115.09 -1.78 -71.93
C GLU A 686 114.20 -2.39 -70.84
N GLU A 687 112.90 -2.11 -70.87
CA GLU A 687 111.93 -2.60 -69.88
C GLU A 687 111.30 -3.95 -70.30
N PHE A 688 111.09 -4.14 -71.60
CA PHE A 688 110.55 -5.38 -72.20
C PHE A 688 111.61 -6.04 -73.08
N SER A 689 112.37 -6.97 -72.48
CA SER A 689 113.48 -7.66 -73.16
C SER A 689 113.04 -8.29 -74.50
N PRO A 690 113.87 -8.20 -75.56
CA PRO A 690 113.56 -8.83 -76.86
C PRO A 690 113.56 -10.37 -76.80
N SER A 691 114.10 -10.98 -75.73
CA SER A 691 114.02 -12.42 -75.53
C SER A 691 112.59 -12.84 -75.18
N VAL A 692 112.03 -13.80 -75.94
CA VAL A 692 110.62 -14.20 -75.85
C VAL A 692 110.19 -14.56 -74.43
N ILE A 693 110.94 -15.45 -73.77
CA ILE A 693 110.58 -15.95 -72.44
C ILE A 693 110.67 -14.84 -71.39
N LYS A 694 111.79 -14.10 -71.35
CA LYS A 694 112.01 -13.06 -70.34
C LYS A 694 111.09 -11.86 -70.56
N GLY A 695 110.79 -11.55 -71.82
CA GLY A 695 109.92 -10.48 -72.24
C GLY A 695 108.45 -10.74 -71.91
N ILE A 696 107.93 -11.94 -72.21
CA ILE A 696 106.56 -12.34 -71.85
C ILE A 696 106.40 -12.38 -70.33
N LEU A 697 107.39 -12.87 -69.57
CA LEU A 697 107.32 -12.86 -68.10
C LEU A 697 107.34 -11.43 -67.52
N ASN A 698 108.13 -10.52 -68.11
CA ASN A 698 108.09 -9.10 -67.76
C ASN A 698 106.73 -8.48 -68.08
N GLY A 699 106.13 -8.84 -69.22
CA GLY A 699 104.78 -8.43 -69.61
C GLY A 699 103.70 -8.97 -68.70
N PHE A 700 103.79 -10.25 -68.30
CA PHE A 700 102.86 -10.88 -67.36
C PHE A 700 102.89 -10.19 -65.99
N TRP A 701 104.08 -9.91 -65.47
CA TRP A 701 104.24 -9.15 -64.22
C TRP A 701 103.55 -7.79 -64.32
N TRP A 702 103.81 -7.05 -65.40
CA TRP A 702 103.15 -5.78 -65.66
C TRP A 702 101.61 -5.93 -65.73
N ALA A 703 101.12 -6.93 -66.45
CA ALA A 703 99.68 -7.17 -66.61
C ALA A 703 99.00 -7.52 -65.29
N TYR A 704 99.65 -8.34 -64.46
CA TYR A 704 99.15 -8.71 -63.14
C TYR A 704 99.07 -7.52 -62.18
N VAL A 705 100.14 -6.72 -62.09
CA VAL A 705 100.23 -5.55 -61.20
C VAL A 705 99.28 -4.42 -61.65
N THR A 706 99.01 -4.30 -62.95
CA THR A 706 98.09 -3.30 -63.50
C THR A 706 96.62 -3.70 -63.33
N MET A 707 96.29 -4.98 -63.54
CA MET A 707 94.93 -5.51 -63.29
C MET A 707 94.56 -5.44 -61.81
N THR A 708 95.53 -5.65 -60.92
CA THR A 708 95.34 -5.52 -59.46
C THR A 708 95.39 -4.07 -58.97
N THR A 709 95.58 -3.10 -59.87
CA THR A 709 95.67 -1.65 -59.58
C THR A 709 96.83 -1.21 -58.68
N VAL A 710 97.75 -2.12 -58.33
CA VAL A 710 98.90 -1.81 -57.46
C VAL A 710 99.91 -0.89 -58.16
N GLY A 711 100.16 -1.12 -59.45
CA GLY A 711 100.90 -0.19 -60.32
C GLY A 711 102.26 0.31 -59.81
N TYR A 712 103.25 -0.57 -59.62
CA TYR A 712 104.59 -0.18 -59.10
C TYR A 712 105.37 0.81 -59.99
N GLY A 713 104.98 1.01 -61.24
CA GLY A 713 105.65 1.93 -62.18
C GLY A 713 107.05 1.46 -62.62
N ASP A 714 107.43 0.22 -62.27
CA ASP A 714 108.71 -0.39 -62.61
C ASP A 714 108.84 -0.73 -64.10
N ARG A 715 107.71 -0.90 -64.78
CA ARG A 715 107.61 -1.11 -66.23
C ARG A 715 106.43 -0.33 -66.78
N SER A 716 106.63 0.32 -67.92
CA SER A 716 105.63 1.19 -68.54
C SER A 716 105.67 1.12 -70.07
N PRO A 717 104.52 1.12 -70.76
CA PRO A 717 104.50 1.16 -72.22
C PRO A 717 104.96 2.51 -72.75
N ARG A 718 105.93 2.51 -73.66
CA ARG A 718 106.41 3.72 -74.34
C ARG A 718 105.80 3.86 -75.73
N THR A 719 105.39 2.77 -76.39
CA THR A 719 104.77 2.82 -77.71
C THR A 719 103.32 3.33 -77.64
N THR A 720 102.85 3.97 -78.71
CA THR A 720 101.45 4.44 -78.80
C THR A 720 100.45 3.30 -78.72
N LEU A 721 100.72 2.18 -79.39
CA LEU A 721 99.88 0.99 -79.36
C LEU A 721 99.89 0.30 -77.98
N GLY A 722 101.05 0.20 -77.32
CA GLY A 722 101.16 -0.35 -75.97
C GLY A 722 100.42 0.48 -74.92
N ARG A 723 100.45 1.82 -75.04
CA ARG A 723 99.66 2.71 -74.16
C ARG A 723 98.15 2.53 -74.34
N LEU A 724 97.69 2.37 -75.57
CA LEU A 724 96.26 2.17 -75.87
C LEU A 724 95.77 0.82 -75.33
N PHE A 725 96.56 -0.24 -75.52
CA PHE A 725 96.28 -1.54 -74.91
C PHE A 725 96.28 -1.48 -73.38
N ALA A 726 97.24 -0.76 -72.78
CA ALA A 726 97.33 -0.62 -71.33
C ALA A 726 96.08 -0.02 -70.70
N ILE A 727 95.48 1.00 -71.33
CA ILE A 727 94.22 1.59 -70.88
C ILE A 727 93.08 0.57 -70.94
N THR A 728 92.99 -0.21 -72.03
CA THR A 728 91.94 -1.23 -72.15
C THR A 728 92.11 -2.37 -71.15
N TRP A 729 93.36 -2.78 -70.89
CA TRP A 729 93.68 -3.84 -69.95
C TRP A 729 93.41 -3.46 -68.50
N THR A 730 93.76 -2.24 -68.07
CA THR A 730 93.50 -1.79 -66.70
C THR A 730 91.99 -1.74 -66.39
N LEU A 731 91.18 -1.26 -67.34
CA LEU A 731 89.71 -1.28 -67.22
C LEU A 731 89.14 -2.70 -67.20
N ALA A 732 89.58 -3.57 -68.11
CA ALA A 732 89.15 -4.97 -68.13
C ALA A 732 89.55 -5.69 -66.83
N GLY A 733 90.75 -5.42 -66.32
CA GLY A 733 91.27 -6.00 -65.09
C GLY A 733 90.46 -5.63 -63.85
N LEU A 734 90.03 -4.37 -63.74
CA LEU A 734 89.10 -3.91 -62.69
C LEU A 734 87.77 -4.67 -62.73
N ILE A 735 87.21 -4.90 -63.91
CA ILE A 735 85.93 -5.63 -64.07
C ILE A 735 86.10 -7.09 -63.64
N VAL A 736 87.15 -7.77 -64.10
CA VAL A 736 87.35 -9.19 -63.82
C VAL A 736 87.62 -9.42 -62.32
N THR A 737 88.42 -8.57 -61.68
CA THR A 737 88.64 -8.63 -60.22
C THR A 737 87.35 -8.34 -59.45
N GLY A 738 86.52 -7.40 -59.91
CA GLY A 738 85.19 -7.12 -59.34
C GLY A 738 84.22 -8.31 -59.42
N ILE A 739 84.18 -9.02 -60.56
CA ILE A 739 83.35 -10.23 -60.74
C ILE A 739 83.73 -11.33 -59.74
N MET A 740 85.04 -11.52 -59.49
CA MET A 740 85.51 -12.51 -58.51
C MET A 740 85.03 -12.21 -57.10
N VAL A 741 85.14 -10.94 -56.66
CA VAL A 741 84.66 -10.50 -55.35
C VAL A 741 83.13 -10.62 -55.23
N GLY A 742 82.39 -10.32 -56.31
CA GLY A 742 80.92 -10.45 -56.36
C GLY A 742 80.41 -11.89 -56.25
N ASN A 743 81.09 -12.85 -56.88
CA ASN A 743 80.72 -14.27 -56.78
C ASN A 743 81.02 -14.85 -55.39
N LEU A 744 82.15 -14.47 -54.77
CA LEU A 744 82.49 -14.87 -53.40
C LEU A 744 81.44 -14.40 -52.39
N THR A 745 80.98 -13.16 -52.51
CA THR A 745 79.98 -12.56 -51.59
C THR A 745 78.59 -13.19 -51.76
N SER A 746 78.17 -13.50 -52.99
CA SER A 746 76.87 -14.12 -53.26
C SER A 746 76.77 -15.54 -52.71
N SER A 747 77.81 -16.37 -52.91
CA SER A 747 77.85 -17.75 -52.39
C SER A 747 77.81 -17.81 -50.87
N LEU A 748 78.46 -16.86 -50.18
CA LEU A 748 78.43 -16.75 -48.72
C LEU A 748 77.02 -16.38 -48.20
N THR A 749 76.29 -15.54 -48.94
CA THR A 749 74.96 -15.07 -48.55
C THR A 749 73.90 -16.18 -48.62
N VAL A 750 73.95 -17.02 -49.66
CA VAL A 750 72.97 -18.11 -49.85
C VAL A 750 73.07 -19.18 -48.75
N SER A 751 74.27 -19.54 -48.31
CA SER A 751 74.48 -20.54 -47.25
C SER A 751 73.93 -20.13 -45.89
N VAL A 752 73.78 -18.83 -45.62
CA VAL A 752 73.22 -18.32 -44.35
C VAL A 752 71.68 -18.36 -44.34
N SER A 753 71.03 -18.31 -45.51
CA SER A 753 69.57 -18.24 -45.59
C SER A 753 68.87 -19.60 -45.41
N GLN A 754 69.58 -20.72 -45.49
CA GLN A 754 68.97 -22.07 -45.46
C GLN A 754 68.77 -22.66 -44.05
N THR A 755 69.13 -21.96 -42.98
CA THR A 755 69.07 -22.48 -41.60
C THR A 755 67.79 -22.12 -40.81
N GLU A 756 66.90 -21.27 -41.32
CA GLU A 756 65.64 -20.92 -40.64
C GLU A 756 64.55 -22.00 -40.84
N LYS A 757 64.14 -22.70 -39.77
CA LYS A 757 62.99 -23.63 -39.81
C LYS A 757 61.67 -22.84 -39.91
N ILE A 758 60.85 -23.16 -40.90
CA ILE A 758 59.55 -22.52 -41.17
C ILE A 758 58.45 -23.24 -40.36
N LEU A 759 57.58 -22.48 -39.71
CA LEU A 759 56.47 -23.03 -38.89
C LEU A 759 55.39 -23.75 -39.73
N TYR A 760 55.13 -23.25 -40.94
CA TYR A 760 54.12 -23.82 -41.85
C TYR A 760 54.50 -25.25 -42.24
N GLY A 761 53.59 -26.21 -42.00
CA GLY A 761 53.78 -27.62 -42.34
C GLY A 761 54.70 -28.41 -41.39
N ALA A 762 55.39 -27.75 -40.46
CA ALA A 762 56.21 -28.40 -39.43
C ALA A 762 55.31 -29.15 -38.42
N LYS A 763 55.82 -30.25 -37.85
CA LYS A 763 55.15 -30.98 -36.78
C LYS A 763 55.35 -30.22 -35.46
N VAL A 764 54.27 -29.71 -34.87
CA VAL A 764 54.35 -28.79 -33.74
C VAL A 764 53.60 -29.32 -32.51
N GLY A 765 54.22 -29.23 -31.34
CA GLY A 765 53.57 -29.46 -30.05
C GLY A 765 53.06 -28.16 -29.42
N ALA A 766 51.90 -28.21 -28.76
CA ALA A 766 51.43 -27.17 -27.86
C ALA A 766 50.63 -27.83 -26.73
N LEU A 767 50.43 -27.12 -25.62
CA LEU A 767 49.55 -27.59 -24.54
C LEU A 767 48.11 -27.76 -25.06
N ASP A 768 47.43 -28.79 -24.58
CA ASP A 768 46.08 -29.07 -25.05
C ASP A 768 45.08 -27.97 -24.65
N LEU A 769 44.13 -27.70 -25.55
CA LEU A 769 43.16 -26.61 -25.45
C LEU A 769 43.78 -25.22 -25.23
N SER A 770 45.08 -25.04 -25.46
CA SER A 770 45.75 -23.76 -25.25
C SER A 770 45.57 -22.78 -26.42
N PRO A 771 45.76 -21.47 -26.19
CA PRO A 771 45.76 -20.48 -27.27
C PRO A 771 46.82 -20.79 -28.35
N GLU A 772 47.97 -21.35 -27.96
CA GLU A 772 49.08 -21.72 -28.83
C GLU A 772 48.73 -22.91 -29.72
N PHE A 773 47.98 -23.89 -29.21
CA PHE A 773 47.49 -25.00 -30.02
C PHE A 773 46.59 -24.50 -31.16
N ARG A 774 45.66 -23.58 -30.84
CA ARG A 774 44.81 -22.92 -31.84
C ARG A 774 45.60 -22.07 -32.83
N LEU A 775 46.63 -21.37 -32.35
CA LEU A 775 47.52 -20.60 -33.21
C LEU A 775 48.27 -21.51 -34.19
N GLY A 776 48.76 -22.66 -33.74
CA GLY A 776 49.42 -23.64 -34.58
C GLY A 776 48.53 -24.14 -35.72
N ILE A 777 47.25 -24.44 -35.43
CA ILE A 777 46.26 -24.78 -36.47
C ILE A 777 46.07 -23.62 -37.46
N ARG A 778 45.90 -22.38 -36.97
CA ARG A 778 45.73 -21.18 -37.83
C ARG A 778 46.93 -20.91 -38.73
N LEU A 779 48.12 -21.29 -38.28
CA LEU A 779 49.37 -21.14 -39.03
C LEU A 779 49.69 -22.40 -39.87
N ASN A 780 48.71 -23.28 -40.12
CA ASN A 780 48.86 -24.51 -40.90
C ASN A 780 50.06 -25.37 -40.43
N ALA A 781 50.36 -25.39 -39.14
CA ALA A 781 51.30 -26.33 -38.56
C ALA A 781 50.62 -27.70 -38.37
N LYS A 782 51.38 -28.78 -38.50
CA LYS A 782 50.89 -30.14 -38.22
C LYS A 782 50.93 -30.38 -36.73
N MET A 783 49.85 -30.02 -36.04
CA MET A 783 49.75 -30.24 -34.60
C MET A 783 49.85 -31.73 -34.28
N ASN A 784 50.60 -32.09 -33.24
CA ASN A 784 50.66 -33.48 -32.80
C ASN A 784 49.32 -33.89 -32.17
N THR A 785 48.47 -34.57 -32.94
CA THR A 785 47.15 -35.03 -32.48
C THR A 785 47.17 -36.41 -31.82
N VAL A 786 48.32 -37.10 -31.84
CA VAL A 786 48.45 -38.46 -31.29
C VAL A 786 48.64 -38.44 -29.78
N ARG A 787 49.34 -37.41 -29.27
CA ARG A 787 49.60 -37.21 -27.85
C ARG A 787 49.14 -35.81 -27.46
N ALA A 788 48.14 -35.73 -26.59
CA ALA A 788 47.70 -34.47 -25.99
C ALA A 788 48.66 -34.13 -24.84
N TYR A 789 49.38 -33.01 -24.96
CA TYR A 789 50.34 -32.57 -23.95
C TYR A 789 49.61 -31.77 -22.86
N GLN A 790 49.64 -32.26 -21.62
CA GLN A 790 48.95 -31.62 -20.50
C GLN A 790 49.89 -30.79 -19.62
N THR A 791 51.19 -31.11 -19.62
CA THR A 791 52.22 -30.43 -18.82
C THR A 791 53.33 -29.84 -19.68
N LEU A 792 54.01 -28.82 -19.13
CA LEU A 792 55.15 -28.19 -19.81
C LEU A 792 56.34 -29.14 -19.94
N ASP A 793 56.52 -30.05 -18.98
CA ASP A 793 57.61 -31.01 -18.94
C ASP A 793 57.48 -32.05 -20.06
N GLU A 794 56.28 -32.60 -20.28
CA GLU A 794 56.00 -33.51 -21.41
C GLU A 794 56.29 -32.86 -22.77
N LEU A 795 55.90 -31.59 -22.91
CA LEU A 795 56.11 -30.82 -24.13
C LEU A 795 57.60 -30.52 -24.38
N HIS A 796 58.35 -30.25 -23.30
CA HIS A 796 59.79 -30.06 -23.35
C HIS A 796 60.53 -31.34 -23.75
N GLU A 797 60.16 -32.48 -23.16
CA GLU A 797 60.72 -33.78 -23.51
C GLU A 797 60.44 -34.15 -24.97
N ALA A 798 59.22 -33.91 -25.46
CA ALA A 798 58.86 -34.15 -26.86
C ALA A 798 59.73 -33.34 -27.84
N LEU A 799 60.08 -32.09 -27.49
CA LEU A 799 60.98 -31.26 -28.28
C LEU A 799 62.42 -31.80 -28.30
N LEU A 800 62.95 -32.19 -27.14
CA LEU A 800 64.32 -32.70 -27.03
C LEU A 800 64.48 -34.05 -27.74
N ASN A 801 63.51 -34.95 -27.55
CA ASN A 801 63.46 -36.27 -28.18
C ASN A 801 63.23 -36.18 -29.70
N GLY A 802 62.79 -35.02 -30.21
CA GLY A 802 62.50 -34.82 -31.62
C GLY A 802 61.21 -35.49 -32.08
N GLU A 803 60.27 -35.70 -31.16
CA GLU A 803 58.91 -36.13 -31.49
C GLU A 803 58.18 -35.08 -32.32
N VAL A 804 58.55 -33.81 -32.13
CA VAL A 804 58.04 -32.63 -32.82
C VAL A 804 59.20 -31.78 -33.34
N ASP A 805 58.99 -31.10 -34.47
CA ASP A 805 59.98 -30.20 -35.10
C ASP A 805 60.15 -28.90 -34.30
N GLY A 806 59.11 -28.51 -33.55
CA GLY A 806 59.12 -27.38 -32.64
C GLY A 806 57.90 -27.38 -31.73
N ILE A 807 57.87 -26.48 -30.76
CA ILE A 807 56.75 -26.29 -29.84
C ILE A 807 56.32 -24.82 -29.80
N LEU A 808 55.03 -24.57 -29.58
CA LEU A 808 54.48 -23.23 -29.37
C LEU A 808 54.09 -23.06 -27.90
N LEU A 809 54.63 -22.02 -27.28
CA LEU A 809 54.37 -21.67 -25.89
C LEU A 809 54.19 -20.16 -25.72
N ASP A 810 53.45 -19.74 -24.71
CA ASP A 810 53.36 -18.34 -24.31
C ASP A 810 54.76 -17.79 -23.93
N ALA A 811 55.11 -16.59 -24.42
CA ALA A 811 56.43 -16.03 -24.17
C ALA A 811 56.71 -15.69 -22.69
N TYR A 812 55.70 -15.42 -21.86
CA TYR A 812 55.87 -15.30 -20.40
C TYR A 812 56.18 -16.65 -19.76
N ILE A 813 55.56 -17.75 -20.22
CA ILE A 813 55.87 -19.11 -19.74
C ILE A 813 57.33 -19.45 -20.04
N VAL A 814 57.80 -19.17 -21.25
CA VAL A 814 59.20 -19.42 -21.66
C VAL A 814 60.19 -18.62 -20.81
N GLY A 815 59.87 -17.36 -20.49
CA GLY A 815 60.73 -16.51 -19.63
C GLY A 815 60.74 -16.95 -18.16
N SER A 816 59.64 -17.50 -17.66
CA SER A 816 59.50 -17.94 -16.27
C SER A 816 60.11 -19.32 -16.02
N ARG A 817 59.83 -20.32 -16.86
CA ARG A 817 60.32 -21.71 -16.72
C ARG A 817 61.73 -21.89 -17.31
N LYS A 818 62.71 -21.20 -16.72
CA LYS A 818 64.13 -21.31 -17.14
C LYS A 818 64.71 -22.70 -16.92
N ASP A 819 64.23 -23.41 -15.91
CA ASP A 819 64.58 -24.78 -15.60
C ASP A 819 64.42 -25.70 -16.82
N LEU A 820 63.37 -25.47 -17.62
CA LEU A 820 63.14 -26.20 -18.87
C LEU A 820 63.78 -25.51 -20.08
N PHE A 821 63.50 -24.22 -20.27
CA PHE A 821 63.74 -23.58 -21.58
C PHE A 821 65.08 -22.82 -21.69
N LYS A 822 65.84 -22.67 -20.59
CA LYS A 822 67.23 -22.16 -20.63
C LYS A 822 68.23 -23.29 -20.92
N ASN A 823 67.92 -24.11 -21.93
CA ASN A 823 68.73 -25.24 -22.35
C ASN A 823 69.53 -24.87 -23.61
N PRO A 824 70.86 -25.13 -23.68
CA PRO A 824 71.68 -24.82 -24.86
C PRO A 824 71.21 -25.52 -26.16
N ASN A 825 70.41 -26.58 -26.04
CA ASN A 825 69.86 -27.33 -27.17
C ASN A 825 68.48 -26.83 -27.64
N VAL A 826 67.91 -25.81 -27.00
CA VAL A 826 66.60 -25.24 -27.34
C VAL A 826 66.79 -23.79 -27.77
N LEU A 827 66.17 -23.42 -28.88
CA LEU A 827 66.25 -22.08 -29.47
C LEU A 827 64.87 -21.48 -29.64
N VAL A 828 64.72 -20.23 -29.22
CA VAL A 828 63.55 -19.41 -29.58
C VAL A 828 63.75 -18.93 -31.01
N ASN A 829 63.09 -19.60 -31.96
CA ASN A 829 63.22 -19.28 -33.39
C ASN A 829 62.47 -18.00 -33.75
N LYS A 830 61.21 -17.89 -33.32
CA LYS A 830 60.37 -16.71 -33.62
C LYS A 830 59.29 -16.51 -32.57
N ILE A 831 59.04 -15.26 -32.17
CA ILE A 831 57.87 -14.89 -31.39
C ILE A 831 56.80 -14.41 -32.38
N LYS A 832 55.62 -15.03 -32.32
CA LYS A 832 54.44 -14.67 -33.09
C LYS A 832 53.55 -13.80 -32.24
N ASP A 833 53.21 -12.63 -32.76
CA ASP A 833 52.22 -11.76 -32.15
C ASP A 833 50.85 -12.45 -32.24
N TYR A 834 50.34 -12.86 -31.08
CA TYR A 834 49.04 -13.48 -30.92
C TYR A 834 48.45 -12.96 -29.62
N ARG A 835 47.44 -12.11 -29.73
CA ARG A 835 46.80 -11.43 -28.59
C ARG A 835 45.86 -12.38 -27.85
N SER A 836 46.42 -13.29 -27.07
CA SER A 836 45.70 -14.05 -26.04
C SER A 836 45.74 -13.29 -24.72
N ALA A 837 44.74 -13.52 -23.87
CA ALA A 837 44.74 -13.02 -22.50
C ALA A 837 44.39 -14.15 -21.54
N TYR A 838 44.99 -14.16 -20.37
CA TYR A 838 44.59 -15.04 -19.26
C TYR A 838 43.77 -14.21 -18.27
N GLY A 839 42.71 -14.81 -17.75
CA GLY A 839 41.75 -14.15 -16.89
C GLY A 839 41.06 -15.08 -15.91
N ILE A 840 40.13 -14.51 -15.17
CA ILE A 840 39.33 -15.20 -14.17
C ILE A 840 37.92 -15.37 -14.70
N VAL A 841 37.35 -16.56 -14.49
CA VAL A 841 35.93 -16.83 -14.66
C VAL A 841 35.25 -16.67 -13.31
N TRP A 842 34.19 -15.87 -13.29
CA TRP A 842 33.32 -15.67 -12.15
C TRP A 842 32.08 -16.52 -12.28
N ALA A 843 31.74 -17.26 -11.22
CA ALA A 843 30.59 -18.15 -11.21
C ALA A 843 29.53 -17.73 -10.18
N GLY A 844 28.27 -18.09 -10.45
CA GLY A 844 27.14 -17.80 -9.59
C GLY A 844 27.04 -16.33 -9.17
N LYS A 845 26.90 -16.15 -7.85
CA LYS A 845 26.67 -14.85 -7.22
C LYS A 845 27.91 -13.94 -7.24
N SER A 846 29.13 -14.50 -7.16
CA SER A 846 30.39 -13.73 -7.14
C SER A 846 30.60 -12.89 -8.40
N SER A 847 29.93 -13.22 -9.51
CA SER A 847 29.92 -12.48 -10.78
C SER A 847 29.56 -11.00 -10.65
N ARG A 848 28.87 -10.59 -9.58
CA ARG A 848 28.61 -9.18 -9.23
C ARG A 848 29.90 -8.38 -8.96
N MET A 849 31.00 -9.06 -8.67
CA MET A 849 32.30 -8.44 -8.40
C MET A 849 33.03 -7.97 -9.64
N LYS A 850 32.64 -8.46 -10.83
CA LYS A 850 33.29 -8.16 -12.11
C LYS A 850 33.53 -6.66 -12.32
N VAL A 851 32.50 -5.84 -12.12
CA VAL A 851 32.58 -4.39 -12.35
C VAL A 851 33.58 -3.72 -11.40
N CYS A 852 33.60 -4.16 -10.14
CA CYS A 852 34.61 -3.67 -9.19
C CYS A 852 36.01 -4.14 -9.56
N LEU A 853 36.19 -5.39 -10.00
CA LEU A 853 37.48 -5.88 -10.46
C LEU A 853 37.96 -5.08 -11.68
N ASP A 854 37.11 -4.83 -12.67
CA ASP A 854 37.46 -4.02 -13.84
C ASP A 854 37.92 -2.60 -13.43
N TRP A 855 37.26 -2.01 -12.42
CA TRP A 855 37.66 -0.73 -11.84
C TRP A 855 38.99 -0.82 -11.06
N TYR A 856 39.20 -1.88 -10.28
CA TYR A 856 40.47 -2.15 -9.59
C TYR A 856 41.61 -2.28 -10.60
N MET A 857 41.44 -3.04 -11.67
CA MET A 857 42.45 -3.27 -12.71
C MET A 857 42.86 -1.96 -13.38
N LYS A 858 41.89 -1.08 -13.69
CA LYS A 858 42.15 0.26 -14.23
C LYS A 858 42.88 1.15 -13.23
N SER A 859 42.44 1.15 -11.97
CA SER A 859 42.94 2.06 -10.92
C SER A 859 44.31 1.64 -10.35
N ARG A 860 44.63 0.34 -10.36
CA ARG A 860 45.85 -0.24 -9.78
C ARG A 860 46.83 -0.81 -10.80
N LYS A 861 46.66 -0.47 -12.09
CA LYS A 861 47.53 -0.89 -13.21
C LYS A 861 49.02 -0.82 -12.85
N GLY A 862 49.51 0.33 -12.37
CA GLY A 862 50.92 0.50 -12.04
C GLY A 862 51.45 -0.38 -10.88
N LYS A 863 50.60 -0.82 -9.93
CA LYS A 863 51.00 -1.75 -8.87
C LYS A 863 51.11 -3.17 -9.42
N MET A 864 50.13 -3.59 -10.22
CA MET A 864 50.11 -4.92 -10.84
C MET A 864 51.25 -5.09 -11.84
N PHE A 865 51.50 -4.12 -12.72
CA PHE A 865 52.58 -4.20 -13.71
C PHE A 865 53.98 -4.30 -13.07
N ARG A 866 54.19 -3.67 -11.90
CA ARG A 866 55.44 -3.83 -11.15
C ARG A 866 55.61 -5.23 -10.57
N HIS A 867 54.53 -5.82 -10.03
CA HIS A 867 54.56 -7.20 -9.54
C HIS A 867 54.77 -8.20 -10.69
N ILE A 868 54.08 -7.99 -11.83
CA ILE A 868 54.28 -8.75 -13.07
C ILE A 868 55.74 -8.67 -13.54
N ALA A 869 56.31 -7.46 -13.61
CA ALA A 869 57.70 -7.26 -14.02
C ALA A 869 58.71 -7.88 -13.04
N GLY A 870 58.39 -7.96 -11.74
CA GLY A 870 59.21 -8.65 -10.75
C GLY A 870 59.26 -10.17 -10.93
N ASN A 871 58.18 -10.76 -11.44
CA ASN A 871 58.04 -12.22 -11.63
C ASN A 871 58.40 -12.68 -13.06
N LEU A 872 58.88 -11.78 -13.91
CA LEU A 872 59.21 -12.06 -15.32
C LEU A 872 60.63 -11.62 -15.68
N GLU A 873 61.36 -12.47 -16.38
CA GLU A 873 62.53 -12.07 -17.14
C GLU A 873 62.23 -12.14 -18.64
N MET A 874 62.52 -11.05 -19.35
CA MET A 874 62.25 -10.96 -20.78
C MET A 874 63.13 -11.91 -21.57
N VAL A 875 62.50 -12.78 -22.36
CA VAL A 875 63.17 -13.62 -23.36
C VAL A 875 63.79 -12.70 -24.41
N LYS A 876 65.13 -12.66 -24.47
CA LYS A 876 65.84 -11.90 -25.51
C LYS A 876 65.61 -12.56 -26.87
N LYS A 877 65.07 -11.82 -27.83
CA LYS A 877 65.03 -12.24 -29.23
C LYS A 877 66.47 -12.38 -29.73
N ILE A 878 66.80 -13.48 -30.40
CA ILE A 878 68.07 -13.59 -31.10
C ILE A 878 67.99 -12.62 -32.28
N ASP A 879 68.71 -11.51 -32.20
CA ASP A 879 68.87 -10.62 -33.34
C ASP A 879 69.64 -11.36 -34.43
N LYS A 880 69.29 -11.11 -35.71
CA LYS A 880 70.01 -11.63 -36.90
C LYS A 880 71.54 -11.44 -36.84
N ILE A 881 71.99 -10.57 -35.94
CA ILE A 881 73.36 -10.26 -35.57
C ILE A 881 74.13 -11.50 -35.12
N ASP A 882 73.52 -12.49 -34.45
CA ASP A 882 74.30 -13.61 -33.87
C ASP A 882 74.86 -14.56 -34.96
N ILE A 883 74.12 -14.75 -36.07
CA ILE A 883 74.59 -15.53 -37.23
C ILE A 883 75.61 -14.71 -38.06
N GLN A 884 75.43 -13.38 -38.15
CA GLN A 884 76.41 -12.47 -38.76
C GLN A 884 77.71 -12.37 -37.94
N ALA A 885 77.62 -12.44 -36.61
CA ALA A 885 78.77 -12.48 -35.70
C ALA A 885 79.54 -13.80 -35.85
N GLU A 886 78.84 -14.91 -36.09
CA GLU A 886 79.49 -16.20 -36.38
C GLU A 886 80.28 -16.18 -37.71
N MET A 887 79.82 -15.41 -38.72
CA MET A 887 80.57 -15.17 -39.97
C MET A 887 81.78 -14.24 -39.76
N ALA A 888 81.66 -13.21 -38.92
CA ALA A 888 82.78 -12.34 -38.54
C ALA A 888 83.85 -13.10 -37.75
N ASN A 889 83.44 -14.07 -36.92
CA ASN A 889 84.33 -14.92 -36.15
C ASN A 889 85.19 -15.84 -37.03
N ILE A 890 84.84 -16.12 -38.28
CA ILE A 890 85.67 -16.94 -39.19
C ILE A 890 87.05 -16.27 -39.44
N PHE A 891 87.12 -14.94 -39.40
CA PHE A 891 88.35 -14.16 -39.54
C PHE A 891 88.96 -13.75 -38.20
N ASP A 892 88.40 -14.21 -37.07
CA ASP A 892 88.94 -13.94 -35.74
C ASP A 892 90.19 -14.80 -35.48
N PRO A 893 91.30 -14.21 -34.99
CA PRO A 893 92.55 -14.92 -34.64
C PRO A 893 92.39 -16.05 -33.61
N THR A 894 91.28 -16.08 -32.88
CA THR A 894 90.95 -17.15 -31.93
C THR A 894 90.43 -18.42 -32.60
N THR A 895 89.92 -18.35 -33.82
CA THR A 895 89.36 -19.54 -34.49
C THR A 895 90.43 -20.46 -35.06
N LYS A 896 90.15 -21.77 -35.02
CA LYS A 896 91.05 -22.81 -35.57
C LYS A 896 91.31 -22.61 -37.07
N ILE A 897 90.30 -22.15 -37.81
CA ILE A 897 90.37 -21.97 -39.27
C ILE A 897 91.31 -20.82 -39.62
N TYR A 898 91.19 -19.66 -38.97
CA TYR A 898 92.09 -18.54 -39.18
C TYR A 898 93.54 -18.92 -38.87
N ARG A 899 93.78 -19.58 -37.72
CA ARG A 899 95.13 -20.02 -37.33
C ARG A 899 95.75 -21.00 -38.32
N GLN A 900 94.96 -21.95 -38.84
CA GLN A 900 95.42 -22.90 -39.86
C GLN A 900 95.73 -22.21 -41.19
N THR A 901 94.87 -21.29 -41.63
CA THR A 901 95.05 -20.56 -42.90
C THR A 901 96.27 -19.64 -42.83
N LEU A 902 96.43 -18.91 -41.72
CA LEU A 902 97.60 -18.07 -41.46
C LEU A 902 98.89 -18.91 -41.42
N PHE A 903 98.88 -20.02 -40.68
CA PHE A 903 100.04 -20.92 -40.61
C PHE A 903 100.42 -21.47 -41.98
N LEU A 904 99.45 -21.95 -42.77
CA LEU A 904 99.69 -22.41 -44.14
C LEU A 904 100.26 -21.31 -45.05
N SER A 905 99.76 -20.07 -44.93
CA SER A 905 100.28 -18.94 -45.71
C SER A 905 101.72 -18.56 -45.32
N LEU A 906 102.05 -18.60 -44.02
CA LEU A 906 103.39 -18.33 -43.51
C LEU A 906 104.39 -19.43 -43.92
N VAL A 907 103.97 -20.69 -43.87
CA VAL A 907 104.77 -21.83 -44.37
C VAL A 907 104.97 -21.71 -45.88
N GLY A 908 103.93 -21.34 -46.64
CA GLY A 908 104.02 -21.06 -48.07
C GLY A 908 105.01 -19.94 -48.39
N MET A 909 104.99 -18.84 -47.62
CA MET A 909 105.95 -17.76 -47.80
C MET A 909 107.38 -18.17 -47.43
N ALA A 910 107.57 -18.87 -46.31
CA ALA A 910 108.87 -19.34 -45.86
C ALA A 910 109.49 -20.36 -46.84
N THR A 911 108.67 -21.22 -47.46
CA THR A 911 109.14 -22.16 -48.49
C THR A 911 109.56 -21.45 -49.76
N VAL A 912 108.80 -20.45 -50.25
CA VAL A 912 109.19 -19.65 -51.42
C VAL A 912 110.49 -18.87 -51.15
N VAL A 913 110.62 -18.25 -49.97
CA VAL A 913 111.85 -17.55 -49.56
C VAL A 913 113.02 -18.53 -49.46
N GLY A 914 112.81 -19.71 -48.86
CA GLY A 914 113.81 -20.77 -48.77
C GLY A 914 114.29 -21.25 -50.14
N LEU A 915 113.36 -21.51 -51.06
CA LEU A 915 113.68 -21.87 -52.46
C LEU A 915 114.43 -20.74 -53.18
N GLY A 916 114.05 -19.48 -52.94
CA GLY A 916 114.74 -18.31 -53.48
C GLY A 916 116.18 -18.18 -52.97
N LEU A 917 116.40 -18.40 -51.67
CA LEU A 917 117.74 -18.41 -51.06
C LEU A 917 118.58 -19.59 -51.56
N ILE A 918 117.99 -20.77 -51.72
CA ILE A 918 118.65 -21.95 -52.32
C ILE A 918 119.05 -21.65 -53.77
N TYR A 919 118.16 -21.05 -54.56
CA TYR A 919 118.46 -20.64 -55.93
C TYR A 919 119.63 -19.65 -55.99
N GLU A 920 119.63 -18.64 -55.13
CA GLU A 920 120.70 -17.63 -55.06
C GLU A 920 122.03 -18.25 -54.58
N LEU A 921 121.99 -19.21 -53.65
CA LEU A 921 123.17 -19.98 -53.21
C LEU A 921 123.73 -20.85 -54.34
N ILE A 922 122.88 -21.54 -55.11
CA ILE A 922 123.29 -22.34 -56.27
C ILE A 922 123.90 -21.44 -57.36
N ARG A 923 123.28 -20.28 -57.61
CA ARG A 923 123.77 -19.28 -58.57
C ARG A 923 125.15 -18.77 -58.18
N ARG A 924 125.37 -18.43 -56.91
CA ARG A 924 126.69 -17.98 -56.40
C ARG A 924 127.75 -19.08 -56.49
N ARG A 925 127.40 -20.35 -56.20
CA ARG A 925 128.32 -21.49 -56.37
C ARG A 925 128.70 -21.75 -57.84
N ARG A 926 127.77 -21.59 -58.78
CA ARG A 926 128.05 -21.72 -60.23
C ARG A 926 128.94 -20.59 -60.77
N LEU A 927 128.85 -19.39 -60.20
CA LEU A 927 129.73 -18.26 -60.53
C LEU A 927 131.14 -18.43 -59.91
N ALA A 928 131.23 -18.99 -58.71
CA ALA A 928 132.51 -19.26 -58.02
C ALA A 928 133.35 -20.39 -58.65
N THR A 929 132.73 -21.29 -59.42
CA THR A 929 133.41 -22.44 -60.06
C THR A 929 133.99 -22.14 -61.45
N LYS A 930 133.83 -20.92 -61.97
CA LYS A 930 134.34 -20.50 -63.29
C LYS A 930 135.62 -19.66 -63.28
N VAL A 931 136.29 -19.47 -62.15
CA VAL A 931 137.53 -18.67 -62.07
C VAL A 931 138.67 -19.50 -61.45
N LYS A 932 139.59 -19.99 -62.30
CA LYS A 932 140.90 -20.55 -61.90
C LYS A 932 141.98 -19.44 -61.92
N PRO A 933 142.97 -19.43 -61.00
CA PRO A 933 143.96 -18.37 -60.88
C PRO A 933 145.24 -18.71 -61.68
N GLN A 934 145.40 -18.14 -62.87
CA GLN A 934 146.69 -18.04 -63.58
C GLN A 934 146.53 -16.97 -64.68
N GLY A 935 147.14 -15.80 -64.48
CA GLY A 935 147.06 -14.66 -65.42
C GLY A 935 147.14 -13.27 -64.78
N GLU A 936 147.22 -13.19 -63.44
CA GLU A 936 147.14 -11.91 -62.71
C GLU A 936 148.41 -11.05 -62.80
N ASN A 937 149.59 -11.63 -63.08
CA ASN A 937 150.84 -10.87 -63.22
C ASN A 937 151.06 -10.30 -64.63
N GLU A 938 150.41 -10.85 -65.66
CA GLU A 938 150.54 -10.37 -67.04
C GLU A 938 149.57 -9.21 -67.32
N MET A 939 148.35 -9.27 -66.77
CA MET A 939 147.40 -8.15 -66.82
C MET A 939 147.82 -6.95 -65.97
N LYS A 940 148.55 -7.16 -64.85
CA LYS A 940 149.04 -6.04 -64.03
C LYS A 940 150.08 -5.20 -64.79
N ASN A 941 151.02 -5.85 -65.49
CA ASN A 941 152.02 -5.17 -66.32
C ASN A 941 151.40 -4.50 -67.57
N GLN A 942 150.33 -5.07 -68.12
CA GLN A 942 149.59 -4.46 -69.22
C GLN A 942 148.75 -3.27 -68.75
N CYS A 943 148.14 -3.34 -67.56
CA CYS A 943 147.37 -2.26 -66.96
C CYS A 943 148.27 -1.07 -66.55
N VAL A 944 149.47 -1.31 -65.99
CA VAL A 944 150.44 -0.25 -65.69
C VAL A 944 150.88 0.48 -66.97
N LYS A 945 151.17 -0.25 -68.07
CA LYS A 945 151.48 0.38 -69.37
C LYS A 945 150.31 1.17 -69.97
N THR A 946 149.08 0.70 -69.76
CA THR A 946 147.86 1.37 -70.28
C THR A 946 147.54 2.63 -69.46
N ILE A 947 147.80 2.61 -68.15
CA ILE A 947 147.65 3.76 -67.26
C ILE A 947 148.72 4.81 -67.58
N ASP A 948 149.98 4.43 -67.79
CA ASP A 948 151.05 5.36 -68.20
C ASP A 948 150.74 6.01 -69.56
N GLN A 949 150.26 5.24 -70.54
CA GLN A 949 149.80 5.79 -71.83
C GLN A 949 148.61 6.74 -71.66
N CYS A 950 147.65 6.41 -70.79
CA CYS A 950 146.50 7.27 -70.49
C CYS A 950 146.93 8.57 -69.79
N VAL A 951 147.90 8.53 -68.87
CA VAL A 951 148.44 9.70 -68.17
C VAL A 951 149.20 10.61 -69.14
N VAL A 952 150.02 10.06 -70.04
CA VAL A 952 150.71 10.83 -71.09
C VAL A 952 149.71 11.46 -72.07
N GLN A 953 148.65 10.74 -72.43
CA GLN A 953 147.64 11.22 -73.36
C GLN A 953 146.74 12.29 -72.73
N THR A 954 146.37 12.15 -71.46
CA THR A 954 145.61 13.18 -70.72
C THR A 954 146.45 14.41 -70.39
N THR A 955 147.73 14.27 -70.03
CA THR A 955 148.62 15.43 -69.85
C THR A 955 148.83 16.18 -71.18
N ALA A 956 149.01 15.47 -72.29
CA ALA A 956 149.08 16.09 -73.61
C ALA A 956 147.78 16.82 -74.00
N ASP A 957 146.60 16.23 -73.73
CA ASP A 957 145.30 16.87 -74.02
C ASP A 957 144.99 18.06 -73.08
N ILE A 958 145.43 18.01 -71.81
CA ILE A 958 145.33 19.14 -70.88
C ILE A 958 146.22 20.29 -71.35
N VAL A 959 147.47 20.01 -71.79
CA VAL A 959 148.35 21.03 -72.36
C VAL A 959 147.76 21.61 -73.66
N ARG A 960 147.18 20.76 -74.52
CA ARG A 960 146.53 21.18 -75.77
C ARG A 960 145.30 22.05 -75.50
N ARG A 961 144.47 21.70 -74.50
CA ARG A 961 143.31 22.50 -74.05
C ARG A 961 143.73 23.79 -73.34
N ALA A 962 144.82 23.77 -72.57
CA ALA A 962 145.39 24.96 -71.94
C ALA A 962 145.96 25.94 -72.99
N GLN A 963 146.63 25.45 -74.03
CA GLN A 963 147.08 26.26 -75.17
C GLN A 963 145.91 26.80 -76.00
N ALA A 964 144.86 25.99 -76.21
CA ALA A 964 143.61 26.42 -76.86
C ALA A 964 142.84 27.47 -76.04
N MET A 965 142.83 27.35 -74.71
CA MET A 965 142.28 28.36 -73.81
C MET A 965 143.14 29.62 -73.77
N LYS A 966 144.48 29.50 -73.79
CA LYS A 966 145.40 30.65 -73.87
C LYS A 966 145.22 31.42 -75.19
N THR A 967 145.03 30.74 -76.31
CA THR A 967 144.71 31.37 -77.61
C THR A 967 143.29 31.94 -77.66
N ARG A 968 142.28 31.28 -77.08
CA ARG A 968 140.93 31.85 -76.91
C ARG A 968 140.92 33.07 -75.99
N HIS A 969 141.71 33.06 -74.91
CA HIS A 969 141.85 34.18 -73.98
C HIS A 969 142.60 35.34 -74.64
N LEU A 970 143.64 35.08 -75.45
CA LEU A 970 144.30 36.09 -76.29
C LEU A 970 143.37 36.64 -77.40
N GLN A 971 142.49 35.82 -77.98
CA GLN A 971 141.45 36.26 -78.92
C GLN A 971 140.33 37.05 -78.22
N GLN A 972 139.96 36.68 -76.99
CA GLN A 972 139.01 37.42 -76.16
C GLN A 972 139.60 38.76 -75.69
N LEU A 973 140.89 38.82 -75.34
CA LEU A 973 141.62 40.07 -75.05
C LEU A 973 141.76 40.95 -76.29
N ARG A 974 141.95 40.38 -77.49
CA ARG A 974 141.88 41.11 -78.77
C ARG A 974 140.46 41.61 -79.10
N LYS A 975 139.42 40.81 -78.82
CA LYS A 975 138.00 41.22 -78.94
C LYS A 975 137.59 42.27 -77.89
N PHE A 976 138.17 42.24 -76.69
CA PHE A 976 137.99 43.27 -75.66
C PHE A 976 138.73 44.58 -76.04
N ARG A 977 139.90 44.51 -76.70
CA ARG A 977 140.57 45.68 -77.30
C ARG A 977 139.85 46.27 -78.51
N GLN A 978 138.99 45.51 -79.19
CA GLN A 978 138.17 45.99 -80.33
C GLN A 978 136.75 46.43 -79.93
N ARG A 979 136.25 46.12 -78.72
CA ARG A 979 134.91 46.51 -78.24
C ARG A 979 134.87 47.76 -77.34
N SER A 980 135.99 48.41 -77.06
CA SER A 980 136.05 49.73 -76.40
C SER A 980 136.03 50.93 -77.36
N TRP A 981 135.80 50.70 -78.66
CA TRP A 981 135.50 51.74 -79.64
C TRP A 981 134.06 51.51 -80.14
N PHE A 982 133.15 52.39 -79.70
CA PHE A 982 131.72 52.46 -80.03
C PHE A 982 130.79 51.40 -79.40
N LYS A 983 129.70 51.77 -78.73
CA LYS A 983 129.16 53.01 -78.14
C LYS A 983 127.93 52.45 -77.40
N LYS A 984 127.77 52.77 -76.11
CA LYS A 984 126.86 53.80 -75.59
C LYS A 984 125.38 53.63 -75.98
N SER A 985 124.57 53.82 -74.94
CA SER A 985 123.12 54.11 -74.90
C SER A 985 122.23 52.87 -75.02
N LYS A 986 121.21 52.66 -74.19
CA LYS A 986 120.60 53.44 -73.09
C LYS A 986 119.78 52.41 -72.28
N VAL A 987 120.04 52.26 -70.98
CA VAL A 987 119.26 52.80 -69.84
C VAL A 987 118.18 51.84 -69.32
N CYS A 988 118.35 51.46 -68.04
CA CYS A 988 117.44 50.73 -67.13
C CYS A 988 116.14 51.51 -66.84
N PRO A 989 115.12 50.88 -66.22
CA PRO A 989 115.03 50.78 -64.74
C PRO A 989 114.62 49.36 -64.28
N SER A 990 115.19 48.77 -63.22
CA SER A 990 114.95 48.96 -61.77
C SER A 990 113.56 48.56 -61.26
N THR A 991 113.62 47.74 -60.18
CA THR A 991 112.69 47.60 -59.03
C THR A 991 111.38 46.81 -59.16
N VAL A 992 111.22 45.86 -58.22
CA VAL A 992 110.08 45.49 -57.35
C VAL A 992 110.21 43.98 -57.06
N THR A 993 110.86 43.54 -55.96
CA THR A 993 110.42 43.42 -54.55
C THR A 993 109.22 42.52 -54.31
N SER A 994 109.30 41.82 -53.16
CA SER A 994 108.19 41.45 -52.24
C SER A 994 107.22 40.36 -52.74
N GLU A 995 106.78 39.37 -51.97
CA GLU A 995 106.72 39.19 -50.52
C GLU A 995 105.94 37.89 -50.19
N VAL A 996 106.17 37.35 -48.97
CA VAL A 996 105.15 36.89 -47.98
C VAL A 996 104.42 35.57 -48.30
N SER A 997 104.13 34.64 -47.40
CA SER A 997 104.15 34.50 -45.91
C SER A 997 104.16 32.98 -45.63
N GLU A 998 104.60 32.45 -44.48
CA GLU A 998 103.83 32.36 -43.20
C GLU A 998 102.36 31.95 -43.43
N ASP A 999 101.73 30.99 -42.74
CA ASP A 999 101.90 30.51 -41.37
C ASP A 999 101.26 29.10 -41.16
N ILE A 1000 101.91 28.29 -40.31
CA ILE A 1000 101.40 27.48 -39.19
C ILE A 1000 99.90 27.06 -39.17
N THR A 1001 99.61 25.75 -39.28
CA THR A 1001 99.02 24.88 -38.23
C THR A 1001 99.02 23.42 -38.64
#